data_AF-A0A1Q7M4T7-F1
#
_entry.id   AF-A0A1Q7M4T7-F1
#
_cell.length_a   1.000
_cell.length_b   1.000
_cell.length_c   1.000
_cell.angle_alpha   90.00
_cell.angle_beta   90.00
_cell.angle_gamma   90.00
#
_symmetry.space_group_name_H-M   'P 1'
#
loop_
_entity.id
_entity.type
_entity.pdbx_description
1 polymer ?
#
loop_
_entity_poly.entity_id
_entity_poly.type
_entity_poly.pdbx_seq_one_letter_code
_entity_poly.pdbx_strand_id
1 'polypeptide(L)'
;MLAALLALLLAQGLAPEPPRVGEIAYEGADAESVRPLVALHPGQPLDTRDVRDAVRALHASARFSRVAAYAEAMGDGRIRIVFVLTAIERLASVTFPGHSALAESFLLQNANLQVNAEFQPEQVGAAVEVIRAAYFRIGYRHAQVTPVRKAAPGGVALELRIEEGPAMRISQVRFEGDLGLDRDQLSAAFRLDPGDVLNLVDVDEAVRRVRERYRRAGRLRARVDPARIEELGMRDARVVIPVAAGPLVRFQLRGNRAFSDAVLAATLAPALDSEEPLDAQTAQEMAGRLRRFYVGTGFLRAKVAERHMLARDGAEEVVFSIEEGPQVRVERLIFTGNRAIPTGRLRERVLLQLRDNIVHDPASGADPALVERIGVMGTIRGGHPPRTTVEADAVFDPLLYARALKQIEDLYKSQGYLSARAGPPRLDPIGGNLAHIEVTIPIKEGEQTRVGRILVEGGGDVPPAEIDAAIVLRNDRPFSYLQAEEGRAALTQIFTRRGHLYARVEDEEEFEDTPDGASRVDVRYRIQPGPIVRVGYVEVIGHRRTVEGLVIDLVGLKQGDVLTPEAIDRAQQALLRTGLFFSATLTPRNPDVPEGEKTVQVQLRERPTRDFQASIGFSLADGPRAAAQWTQGNILGRNLTFTAVAKADFPFTRFQTERYCPLPTCTDVSQYETRIKYPEGIPIERVIDLGLSAPRLYPLTNELRAGIDLIHERALRPSYDLTKFSAQASVDLTRRQPVTAGIAYEVGYQDLRVGVQSIEDTLSGLDQRIRRLPAGTMLFGSLRPVALVDLRDDPARPRSGILLQVGGDYQRSFSGSETVEAGSVHVNLFKVQGLMAAYLPLPSLASIVFSARAGRVFQLDDASLTPGDRRFYLGGATSLRGFHEDGLQPQDLIDQSHALVRACEATLSDLACTAKAQLLAAGGTSDGGDQFVAFTTELRVPFTQSFELAVFWDAGNLWRTPVNLFGRDENGRRLLVLRHAVGGGLRWLTPIGRMSIDLGVNVAPDQLLGEPAYAPYFSIGTI
;
A
#
# COMPACT_ATOMS: atom_id res chain seq x y z
N MET A 1 -32.84 -63.23 20.64
CA MET A 1 -33.39 -64.59 20.81
C MET A 1 -32.29 -65.61 21.12
N LEU A 2 -31.45 -65.34 22.12
CA LEU A 2 -30.44 -66.27 22.64
C LEU A 2 -30.39 -66.26 24.19
N ALA A 3 -31.44 -65.69 24.82
CA ALA A 3 -31.63 -65.70 26.26
C ALA A 3 -32.41 -66.96 26.74
N ALA A 4 -32.88 -67.80 25.82
CA ALA A 4 -33.70 -68.97 26.13
C ALA A 4 -32.95 -70.31 26.09
N LEU A 5 -31.65 -70.32 25.75
CA LEU A 5 -30.82 -71.53 25.78
C LEU A 5 -29.80 -71.57 26.94
N LEU A 6 -29.73 -70.50 27.74
CA LEU A 6 -28.72 -70.34 28.79
C LEU A 6 -29.09 -70.98 30.14
N ALA A 7 -30.27 -71.61 30.25
CA ALA A 7 -30.82 -72.06 31.54
C ALA A 7 -30.75 -73.58 31.79
N LEU A 8 -30.17 -74.40 30.90
CA LEU A 8 -30.25 -75.87 31.05
C LEU A 8 -28.93 -76.62 31.17
N LEU A 9 -27.76 -75.97 31.26
CA LEU A 9 -26.47 -76.68 31.28
C LEU A 9 -25.49 -76.21 32.37
N LEU A 10 -26.01 -75.69 33.49
CA LEU A 10 -25.25 -75.54 34.74
C LEU A 10 -25.47 -76.77 35.64
N ALA A 11 -24.90 -77.92 35.25
CA ALA A 11 -24.65 -79.03 36.18
C ALA A 11 -23.69 -80.05 35.55
N GLN A 12 -22.38 -79.76 35.61
CA GLN A 12 -21.30 -80.71 35.96
C GLN A 12 -19.94 -80.04 35.71
N GLY A 13 -19.07 -80.12 36.71
CA GLY A 13 -17.79 -79.44 36.73
C GLY A 13 -16.78 -80.03 35.76
N LEU A 14 -16.25 -79.15 34.92
CA LEU A 14 -14.87 -79.06 34.44
C LEU A 14 -14.88 -77.79 33.59
N ALA A 15 -14.12 -76.75 33.99
CA ALA A 15 -13.91 -75.62 33.09
C ALA A 15 -13.26 -76.21 31.81
N PRO A 16 -13.93 -76.15 30.64
CA PRO A 16 -13.30 -76.60 29.41
C PRO A 16 -12.07 -75.71 29.20
N GLU A 17 -10.90 -76.31 28.94
CA GLU A 17 -9.74 -75.55 28.51
C GLU A 17 -10.18 -74.63 27.35
N PRO A 18 -9.84 -73.32 27.38
CA PRO A 18 -10.24 -72.42 26.32
C PRO A 18 -9.73 -72.98 24.98
N PRO A 19 -10.58 -73.03 23.95
CA PRO A 19 -10.21 -73.59 22.66
C PRO A 19 -8.95 -72.93 22.14
N ARG A 20 -8.01 -73.72 21.61
CA ARG A 20 -6.74 -73.20 21.11
C ARG A 20 -6.88 -72.73 19.67
N VAL A 21 -6.16 -71.66 19.32
CA VAL A 21 -6.09 -71.16 17.95
C VAL A 21 -5.40 -72.21 17.08
N GLY A 22 -6.12 -72.84 16.15
CA GLY A 22 -5.58 -73.85 15.25
C GLY A 22 -4.88 -73.22 14.05
N GLU A 23 -5.56 -72.31 13.37
CA GLU A 23 -5.10 -71.64 12.16
C GLU A 23 -5.60 -70.18 12.13
N ILE A 24 -4.81 -69.28 11.54
CA ILE A 24 -5.21 -67.90 11.26
C ILE A 24 -5.19 -67.71 9.75
N ALA A 25 -6.33 -67.35 9.19
CA ALA A 25 -6.50 -67.06 7.77
C ALA A 25 -6.83 -65.58 7.56
N TYR A 26 -6.43 -65.07 6.39
CA TYR A 26 -6.69 -63.70 5.96
C TYR A 26 -7.44 -63.75 4.63
N GLU A 27 -8.60 -63.12 4.56
CA GLU A 27 -9.38 -62.95 3.35
C GLU A 27 -9.29 -61.49 2.90
N GLY A 28 -9.01 -61.26 1.62
CA GLY A 28 -8.92 -59.92 1.04
C GLY A 28 -7.58 -59.20 1.21
N ALA A 29 -6.56 -59.86 1.77
CA ALA A 29 -5.18 -59.38 1.81
C ALA A 29 -4.19 -60.55 1.80
N ASP A 30 -2.97 -60.30 1.31
CA ASP A 30 -1.90 -61.31 1.32
C ASP A 30 -1.40 -61.58 2.75
N ALA A 31 -1.35 -62.86 3.13
CA ALA A 31 -1.05 -63.31 4.48
C ALA A 31 0.36 -62.91 4.95
N GLU A 32 1.36 -62.90 4.06
CA GLU A 32 2.73 -62.48 4.41
C GLU A 32 2.77 -60.98 4.76
N SER A 33 2.01 -60.16 4.05
CA SER A 33 1.97 -58.71 4.27
C SER A 33 1.21 -58.26 5.53
N VAL A 34 0.37 -59.14 6.10
CA VAL A 34 -0.55 -58.82 7.22
C VAL A 34 -0.14 -59.49 8.52
N ARG A 35 0.43 -60.69 8.45
CA ARG A 35 0.87 -61.48 9.62
C ARG A 35 1.74 -60.70 10.63
N PRO A 36 2.66 -59.79 10.23
CA PRO A 36 3.44 -58.99 11.19
C PRO A 36 2.59 -58.02 12.04
N LEU A 37 1.38 -57.68 11.59
CA LEU A 37 0.46 -56.75 12.26
C LEU A 37 -0.49 -57.45 13.24
N VAL A 38 -0.50 -58.79 13.27
CA VAL A 38 -1.39 -59.61 14.09
C VAL A 38 -0.57 -60.40 15.09
N ALA A 39 -0.69 -60.05 16.37
CA ALA A 39 0.05 -60.69 17.47
C ALA A 39 -0.50 -62.07 17.89
N LEU A 40 -1.48 -62.63 17.17
CA LEU A 40 -2.03 -63.95 17.42
C LEU A 40 -1.17 -65.05 16.78
N HIS A 41 -0.94 -66.15 17.50
CA HIS A 41 -0.14 -67.28 17.01
C HIS A 41 -0.90 -68.61 17.14
N PRO A 42 -0.77 -69.54 16.18
CA PRO A 42 -1.29 -70.89 16.31
C PRO A 42 -0.78 -71.61 17.57
N GLY A 43 -1.66 -72.33 18.27
CA GLY A 43 -1.37 -73.12 19.47
C GLY A 43 -1.67 -72.42 20.81
N GLN A 44 -1.83 -71.09 20.81
CA GLN A 44 -2.17 -70.33 22.03
C GLN A 44 -3.65 -70.48 22.41
N PRO A 45 -4.01 -70.38 23.70
CA PRO A 45 -5.41 -70.36 24.14
C PRO A 45 -6.12 -69.12 23.56
N LEU A 46 -7.35 -69.29 23.07
CA LEU A 46 -8.12 -68.20 22.47
C LEU A 46 -8.57 -67.20 23.55
N ASP A 47 -7.98 -65.99 23.56
CA ASP A 47 -8.50 -64.84 24.29
C ASP A 47 -9.17 -63.84 23.33
N THR A 48 -10.40 -63.46 23.66
CA THR A 48 -11.14 -62.40 22.96
C THR A 48 -10.45 -61.04 22.99
N ARG A 49 -9.58 -60.78 23.98
CA ARG A 49 -8.76 -59.55 24.06
C ARG A 49 -7.72 -59.50 22.95
N ASP A 50 -6.99 -60.59 22.75
CA ASP A 50 -5.96 -60.68 21.71
C ASP A 50 -6.55 -60.56 20.30
N VAL A 51 -7.75 -61.13 20.08
CA VAL A 51 -8.50 -60.94 18.81
C VAL A 51 -8.90 -59.48 18.61
N ARG A 52 -9.36 -58.82 19.67
CA ARG A 52 -9.72 -57.39 19.62
C ARG A 52 -8.52 -56.50 19.37
N ASP A 53 -7.38 -56.81 19.96
CA ASP A 53 -6.14 -56.05 19.77
C ASP A 53 -5.54 -56.29 18.38
N ALA A 54 -5.66 -57.50 17.82
CA ALA A 54 -5.34 -57.76 16.41
C ALA A 54 -6.25 -56.96 15.45
N VAL A 55 -7.57 -56.93 15.69
CA VAL A 55 -8.49 -56.10 14.90
C VAL A 55 -8.12 -54.61 15.02
N ARG A 56 -7.78 -54.13 16.22
CA ARG A 56 -7.33 -52.74 16.43
C ARG A 56 -6.02 -52.43 15.73
N ALA A 57 -5.04 -53.32 15.76
CA ALA A 57 -3.75 -53.13 15.10
C ALA A 57 -3.91 -53.08 13.57
N LEU A 58 -4.75 -53.95 13.02
CA LEU A 58 -5.10 -53.93 11.60
C LEU A 58 -5.83 -52.64 11.20
N HIS A 59 -6.72 -52.14 12.04
CA HIS A 59 -7.39 -50.86 11.81
C HIS A 59 -6.43 -49.67 11.95
N ALA A 60 -5.53 -49.70 12.94
CA ALA A 60 -4.51 -48.69 13.18
C ALA A 60 -3.44 -48.63 12.06
N SER A 61 -3.31 -49.70 11.27
CA SER A 61 -2.41 -49.71 10.11
C SER A 61 -2.82 -48.79 8.96
N ALA A 62 -4.07 -48.31 8.96
CA ALA A 62 -4.67 -47.49 7.90
C ALA A 62 -4.56 -48.10 6.48
N ARG A 63 -4.41 -49.42 6.38
CA ARG A 63 -4.36 -50.18 5.10
C ARG A 63 -5.72 -50.70 4.66
N PHE A 64 -6.70 -50.77 5.58
CA PHE A 64 -7.97 -51.44 5.36
C PHE A 64 -9.15 -50.56 5.82
N SER A 65 -10.19 -50.44 4.98
CA SER A 65 -11.43 -49.70 5.26
C SER A 65 -12.40 -50.50 6.14
N ARG A 66 -12.29 -51.83 6.11
CA ARG A 66 -13.05 -52.76 6.95
C ARG A 66 -12.17 -53.90 7.43
N VAL A 67 -12.22 -54.15 8.73
CA VAL A 67 -11.55 -55.27 9.39
C VAL A 67 -12.60 -56.02 10.21
N ALA A 68 -12.87 -57.27 9.85
CA ALA A 68 -13.75 -58.17 10.62
C ALA A 68 -13.01 -59.47 10.93
N ALA A 69 -13.28 -60.07 12.08
CA ALA A 69 -12.71 -61.35 12.47
C ALA A 69 -13.84 -62.32 12.82
N TYR A 70 -13.80 -63.52 12.23
CA TYR A 70 -14.76 -64.60 12.49
C TYR A 70 -14.01 -65.84 12.97
N ALA A 71 -14.69 -66.67 13.75
CA ALA A 71 -14.12 -67.89 14.32
C ALA A 71 -14.90 -69.11 13.81
N GLU A 72 -14.20 -70.11 13.31
CA GLU A 72 -14.75 -71.36 12.78
C GLU A 72 -14.21 -72.56 13.55
N ALA A 73 -15.06 -73.50 13.95
CA ALA A 73 -14.65 -74.69 14.68
C ALA A 73 -14.05 -75.75 13.74
N MET A 74 -12.87 -76.30 14.07
CA MET A 74 -12.15 -77.27 13.22
C MET A 74 -12.48 -78.74 13.52
N GLY A 75 -13.43 -79.02 14.43
CA GLY A 75 -13.90 -80.37 14.76
C GLY A 75 -13.02 -81.18 15.72
N ASP A 76 -11.83 -80.70 16.07
CA ASP A 76 -10.83 -81.35 16.94
C ASP A 76 -10.54 -80.60 18.26
N GLY A 77 -11.40 -79.64 18.61
CA GLY A 77 -11.21 -78.75 19.76
C GLY A 77 -10.38 -77.48 19.48
N ARG A 78 -9.87 -77.31 18.24
CA ARG A 78 -9.20 -76.08 17.78
C ARG A 78 -10.15 -75.19 16.97
N ILE A 79 -9.83 -73.89 16.91
CA ILE A 79 -10.60 -72.86 16.20
C ILE A 79 -9.74 -72.17 15.15
N ARG A 80 -10.29 -71.97 13.96
CA ARG A 80 -9.71 -71.13 12.89
C ARG A 80 -10.23 -69.70 13.03
N ILE A 81 -9.34 -68.72 13.05
CA ILE A 81 -9.71 -67.30 13.02
C ILE A 81 -9.51 -66.77 11.60
N VAL A 82 -10.57 -66.22 11.01
CA VAL A 82 -10.53 -65.64 9.66
C VAL A 82 -10.68 -64.12 9.78
N PHE A 83 -9.64 -63.39 9.41
CA PHE A 83 -9.68 -61.93 9.27
C PHE A 83 -10.11 -61.55 7.86
N VAL A 84 -11.30 -60.97 7.73
CA VAL A 84 -11.83 -60.42 6.47
C VAL A 84 -11.43 -58.94 6.39
N LEU A 85 -10.59 -58.63 5.41
CA LEU A 85 -9.95 -57.33 5.22
C LEU A 85 -10.36 -56.73 3.87
N THR A 86 -10.76 -55.45 3.88
CA THR A 86 -11.03 -54.69 2.64
C THR A 86 -9.98 -53.59 2.51
N ALA A 87 -9.13 -53.65 1.50
CA ALA A 87 -8.06 -52.68 1.29
C ALA A 87 -8.60 -51.28 0.97
N ILE A 88 -7.95 -50.24 1.50
CA ILE A 88 -8.21 -48.85 1.09
C ILE A 88 -7.53 -48.62 -0.26
N GLU A 89 -8.30 -48.30 -1.28
CA GLU A 89 -7.78 -47.85 -2.57
C GLU A 89 -7.45 -46.36 -2.48
N ARG A 90 -6.25 -45.96 -2.88
CA ARG A 90 -5.85 -44.54 -2.94
C ARG A 90 -5.91 -44.00 -4.36
N LEU A 91 -6.20 -42.71 -4.53
CA LEU A 91 -6.15 -42.06 -5.83
C LEU A 91 -4.70 -41.75 -6.21
N ALA A 92 -4.11 -42.51 -7.14
CA ALA A 92 -2.70 -42.39 -7.50
C ALA A 92 -2.41 -41.23 -8.46
N SER A 93 -3.34 -40.89 -9.35
CA SER A 93 -3.24 -39.75 -10.26
C SER A 93 -4.61 -39.37 -10.84
N VAL A 94 -4.74 -38.12 -11.28
CA VAL A 94 -5.90 -37.62 -12.04
C VAL A 94 -5.39 -36.97 -13.32
N THR A 95 -5.98 -37.31 -14.45
CA THR A 95 -5.67 -36.69 -15.75
C THR A 95 -6.96 -36.28 -16.45
N PHE A 96 -6.87 -35.30 -17.35
CA PHE A 96 -8.03 -34.72 -18.04
C PHE A 96 -7.95 -34.82 -19.57
N PRO A 97 -7.88 -36.02 -20.18
CA PRO A 97 -7.72 -36.13 -21.64
C PRO A 97 -8.85 -35.41 -22.40
N GLY A 98 -8.50 -34.66 -23.44
CA GLY A 98 -9.47 -33.95 -24.30
C GLY A 98 -9.80 -32.51 -23.88
N HIS A 99 -9.13 -31.99 -22.86
CA HIS A 99 -9.20 -30.56 -22.51
C HIS A 99 -8.39 -29.68 -23.48
N SER A 100 -8.95 -28.53 -23.87
CA SER A 100 -8.31 -27.51 -24.70
C SER A 100 -8.82 -26.10 -24.38
N ALA A 101 -10.09 -25.96 -23.99
CA ALA A 101 -10.69 -24.68 -23.66
C ALA A 101 -10.44 -24.26 -22.20
N LEU A 102 -10.24 -25.22 -21.30
CA LEU A 102 -9.82 -24.97 -19.91
C LEU A 102 -8.43 -25.54 -19.65
N ALA A 103 -7.62 -24.77 -18.92
CA ALA A 103 -6.29 -25.21 -18.49
C ALA A 103 -6.39 -26.37 -17.48
N GLU A 104 -5.47 -27.34 -17.56
CA GLU A 104 -5.46 -28.51 -16.67
C GLU A 104 -5.36 -28.12 -15.19
N SER A 105 -4.60 -27.07 -14.87
CA SER A 105 -4.48 -26.55 -13.50
C SER A 105 -5.82 -26.02 -12.95
N PHE A 106 -6.67 -25.43 -13.79
CA PHE A 106 -8.00 -25.00 -13.40
C PHE A 106 -8.92 -26.21 -13.15
N LEU A 107 -8.83 -27.24 -13.99
CA LEU A 107 -9.60 -28.48 -13.83
C LEU A 107 -9.20 -29.22 -12.55
N LEU A 108 -7.91 -29.32 -12.25
CA LEU A 108 -7.38 -29.89 -11.01
C LEU A 108 -7.89 -29.15 -9.77
N GLN A 109 -7.85 -27.81 -9.80
CA GLN A 109 -8.28 -26.98 -8.67
C GLN A 109 -9.78 -27.12 -8.38
N ASN A 110 -10.62 -27.20 -9.42
CA ASN A 110 -12.07 -27.26 -9.26
C ASN A 110 -12.59 -28.69 -9.04
N ALA A 111 -11.90 -29.71 -9.52
CA ALA A 111 -12.29 -31.11 -9.32
C ALA A 111 -12.31 -31.53 -7.84
N ASN A 112 -11.54 -30.84 -6.98
CA ASN A 112 -11.43 -31.12 -5.55
C ASN A 112 -11.05 -32.60 -5.23
N LEU A 113 -10.27 -33.22 -6.11
CA LEU A 113 -9.77 -34.58 -5.95
C LEU A 113 -8.33 -34.55 -5.46
N GLN A 114 -8.03 -35.23 -4.35
CA GLN A 114 -6.70 -35.24 -3.75
C GLN A 114 -5.92 -36.49 -4.13
N VAL A 115 -4.80 -36.30 -4.82
CA VAL A 115 -3.85 -37.40 -5.10
C VAL A 115 -3.27 -37.91 -3.77
N ASN A 116 -3.17 -39.23 -3.65
CA ASN A 116 -2.81 -40.03 -2.47
C ASN A 116 -3.86 -40.10 -1.35
N ALA A 117 -5.04 -39.49 -1.51
CA ALA A 117 -6.17 -39.67 -0.60
C ALA A 117 -6.93 -40.98 -0.89
N GLU A 118 -7.81 -41.39 0.04
CA GLU A 118 -8.73 -42.51 -0.17
C GLU A 118 -9.65 -42.24 -1.37
N PHE A 119 -9.76 -43.21 -2.27
CA PHE A 119 -10.59 -43.12 -3.46
C PHE A 119 -12.06 -43.33 -3.09
N GLN A 120 -12.84 -42.25 -3.16
CA GLN A 120 -14.29 -42.28 -2.93
C GLN A 120 -15.04 -42.07 -4.25
N PRO A 121 -15.83 -43.06 -4.74
CA PRO A 121 -16.59 -42.94 -5.99
C PRO A 121 -17.54 -41.75 -6.04
N GLU A 122 -18.10 -41.35 -4.90
CA GLU A 122 -19.02 -40.21 -4.79
C GLU A 122 -18.35 -38.87 -5.12
N GLN A 123 -17.08 -38.70 -4.74
CA GLN A 123 -16.30 -37.51 -5.04
C GLN A 123 -16.01 -37.37 -6.54
N VAL A 124 -15.89 -38.50 -7.27
CA VAL A 124 -15.72 -38.50 -8.72
C VAL A 124 -16.96 -37.97 -9.43
N GLY A 125 -18.16 -38.35 -8.96
CA GLY A 125 -19.42 -37.82 -9.48
C GLY A 125 -19.54 -36.31 -9.28
N ALA A 126 -19.19 -35.81 -8.09
CA ALA A 126 -19.16 -34.38 -7.81
C ALA A 126 -18.14 -33.63 -8.71
N ALA A 127 -16.95 -34.18 -8.91
CA ALA A 127 -15.92 -33.60 -9.78
C ALA A 127 -16.38 -33.50 -11.25
N VAL A 128 -17.02 -34.55 -11.77
CA VAL A 128 -17.62 -34.57 -13.12
C VAL A 128 -18.63 -33.45 -13.30
N GLU A 129 -19.52 -33.27 -12.32
CA GLU A 129 -20.54 -32.22 -12.33
C GLU A 129 -19.95 -30.82 -12.27
N VAL A 130 -18.96 -30.59 -11.41
CA VAL A 130 -18.28 -29.29 -11.29
C VAL A 130 -17.55 -28.92 -12.59
N ILE A 131 -16.84 -29.87 -13.21
CA ILE A 131 -16.13 -29.63 -14.48
C ILE A 131 -17.14 -29.36 -15.61
N ARG A 132 -18.21 -30.15 -15.70
CA ARG A 132 -19.27 -29.93 -16.69
C ARG A 132 -19.91 -28.55 -16.52
N ALA A 133 -20.18 -28.13 -15.28
CA ALA A 133 -20.70 -26.80 -14.98
C ALA A 133 -19.70 -25.69 -15.37
N ALA A 134 -18.40 -25.91 -15.20
CA ALA A 134 -17.38 -24.93 -15.63
C ALA A 134 -17.36 -24.74 -17.15
N TYR A 135 -17.37 -25.82 -17.93
CA TYR A 135 -17.48 -25.76 -19.39
C TYR A 135 -18.79 -25.12 -19.85
N PHE A 136 -19.90 -25.45 -19.17
CA PHE A 136 -21.20 -24.84 -19.45
C PHE A 136 -21.17 -23.31 -19.32
N ARG A 137 -20.46 -22.78 -18.32
CA ARG A 137 -20.36 -21.33 -18.07
C ARG A 137 -19.53 -20.59 -19.12
N ILE A 138 -18.52 -21.22 -19.71
CA ILE A 138 -17.66 -20.59 -20.75
C ILE A 138 -18.14 -20.85 -22.19
N GLY A 139 -19.33 -21.44 -22.36
CA GLY A 139 -19.97 -21.60 -23.66
C GLY A 139 -19.89 -23.00 -24.28
N TYR A 140 -19.29 -23.97 -23.59
CA TYR A 140 -19.22 -25.37 -24.02
C TYR A 140 -20.33 -26.19 -23.35
N ARG A 141 -21.58 -25.85 -23.68
CA ARG A 141 -22.78 -26.38 -22.99
C ARG A 141 -23.06 -27.86 -23.19
N HIS A 142 -22.53 -28.42 -24.27
CA HIS A 142 -22.68 -29.83 -24.62
C HIS A 142 -21.47 -30.67 -24.20
N ALA A 143 -20.58 -30.12 -23.36
CA ALA A 143 -19.40 -30.82 -22.89
C ALA A 143 -19.79 -32.06 -22.07
N GLN A 144 -19.18 -33.19 -22.40
CA GLN A 144 -19.33 -34.44 -21.67
C GLN A 144 -18.04 -34.77 -20.93
N VAL A 145 -18.17 -35.23 -19.69
CA VAL A 145 -17.03 -35.65 -18.86
C VAL A 145 -17.28 -37.08 -18.42
N THR A 146 -16.48 -38.01 -18.92
CA THR A 146 -16.62 -39.45 -18.64
C THR A 146 -15.47 -39.91 -17.75
N PRO A 147 -15.74 -40.35 -16.51
CA PRO A 147 -14.70 -40.88 -15.64
C PRO A 147 -14.31 -42.30 -16.06
N VAL A 148 -13.02 -42.53 -16.28
CA VAL A 148 -12.44 -43.84 -16.59
C VAL A 148 -11.46 -44.21 -15.49
N ARG A 149 -11.78 -45.30 -14.79
CA ARG A 149 -10.95 -45.86 -13.73
C ARG A 149 -9.90 -46.80 -14.32
N LYS A 150 -8.63 -46.61 -13.96
CA LYS A 150 -7.51 -47.50 -14.32
C LYS A 150 -6.79 -47.99 -13.07
N ALA A 151 -6.35 -49.24 -13.06
CA ALA A 151 -5.50 -49.77 -11.99
C ALA A 151 -4.09 -49.15 -12.07
N ALA A 152 -3.53 -48.74 -10.94
CA ALA A 152 -2.19 -48.20 -10.83
C ALA A 152 -1.43 -48.82 -9.63
N PRO A 153 -0.09 -48.84 -9.63
CA PRO A 153 0.67 -49.33 -8.49
C PRO A 153 0.30 -48.55 -7.22
N GLY A 154 -0.26 -49.23 -6.21
CA GLY A 154 -0.67 -48.62 -4.94
C GLY A 154 -2.03 -47.90 -4.95
N GLY A 155 -2.84 -48.02 -6.01
CA GLY A 155 -4.16 -47.41 -6.03
C GLY A 155 -4.87 -47.34 -7.39
N VAL A 156 -5.66 -46.30 -7.57
CA VAL A 156 -6.51 -46.03 -8.74
C VAL A 156 -5.99 -44.80 -9.47
N ALA A 157 -5.73 -44.90 -10.76
CA ALA A 157 -5.56 -43.75 -11.64
C ALA A 157 -6.91 -43.37 -12.27
N LEU A 158 -7.31 -42.11 -12.15
CA LEU A 158 -8.58 -41.62 -12.68
C LEU A 158 -8.34 -40.75 -13.91
N GLU A 159 -8.87 -41.16 -15.07
CA GLU A 159 -8.92 -40.31 -16.25
C GLU A 159 -10.32 -39.69 -16.39
N LEU A 160 -10.42 -38.37 -16.30
CA LEU A 160 -11.65 -37.64 -16.60
C LEU A 160 -11.60 -37.23 -18.08
N ARG A 161 -12.15 -38.07 -18.96
CA ARG A 161 -12.15 -37.81 -20.40
C ARG A 161 -13.19 -36.75 -20.74
N ILE A 162 -12.74 -35.65 -21.33
CA ILE A 162 -13.57 -34.49 -21.65
C ILE A 162 -13.78 -34.45 -23.16
N GLU A 163 -15.04 -34.50 -23.56
CA GLU A 163 -15.49 -34.18 -24.91
C GLU A 163 -16.12 -32.79 -24.87
N GLU A 164 -15.35 -31.75 -25.18
CA GLU A 164 -15.78 -30.35 -24.99
C GLU A 164 -16.96 -29.95 -25.89
N GLY A 165 -17.09 -30.59 -27.05
CA GLY A 165 -18.04 -30.19 -28.08
C GLY A 165 -17.69 -28.82 -28.69
N PRO A 166 -18.54 -28.30 -29.59
CA PRO A 166 -18.30 -26.99 -30.19
C PRO A 166 -18.65 -25.85 -29.20
N ALA A 167 -17.84 -24.79 -29.20
CA ALA A 167 -18.15 -23.57 -28.47
C ALA A 167 -19.40 -22.90 -29.05
N MET A 168 -20.37 -22.61 -28.19
CA MET A 168 -21.56 -21.86 -28.55
C MET A 168 -21.24 -20.38 -28.71
N ARG A 169 -21.69 -19.79 -29.81
CA ARG A 169 -21.48 -18.38 -30.16
C ARG A 169 -22.78 -17.61 -30.08
N ILE A 170 -22.65 -16.32 -29.77
CA ILE A 170 -23.77 -15.39 -29.75
C ILE A 170 -24.14 -15.09 -31.20
N SER A 171 -25.29 -15.58 -31.66
CA SER A 171 -25.82 -15.29 -32.99
C SER A 171 -26.56 -13.96 -33.04
N GLN A 172 -27.17 -13.56 -31.91
CA GLN A 172 -27.96 -12.35 -31.80
C GLN A 172 -28.12 -11.95 -30.32
N VAL A 173 -28.02 -10.65 -30.05
CA VAL A 173 -28.42 -10.04 -28.76
C VAL A 173 -29.74 -9.31 -28.96
N ARG A 174 -30.74 -9.60 -28.11
CA ARG A 174 -32.08 -9.02 -28.19
C ARG A 174 -32.50 -8.42 -26.86
N PHE A 175 -32.79 -7.12 -26.86
CA PHE A 175 -33.47 -6.46 -25.74
C PHE A 175 -34.99 -6.50 -25.95
N GLU A 176 -35.72 -7.03 -24.96
CA GLU A 176 -37.18 -7.18 -24.97
C GLU A 176 -37.84 -6.36 -23.86
N GLY A 177 -39.06 -5.87 -24.09
CA GLY A 177 -39.82 -5.07 -23.14
C GLY A 177 -39.78 -3.57 -23.42
N ASP A 178 -40.10 -2.76 -22.41
CA ASP A 178 -40.03 -1.30 -22.49
C ASP A 178 -38.58 -0.85 -22.30
N LEU A 179 -37.95 -0.44 -23.40
CA LEU A 179 -36.54 -0.10 -23.41
C LEU A 179 -36.26 1.30 -22.88
N GLY A 180 -37.15 2.30 -23.05
CA GLY A 180 -36.93 3.69 -22.60
C GLY A 180 -35.63 4.40 -23.03
N LEU A 181 -34.71 3.72 -23.71
CA LEU A 181 -33.44 4.14 -24.30
C LEU A 181 -33.34 3.52 -25.70
N ASP A 182 -32.51 4.12 -26.54
CA ASP A 182 -32.23 3.64 -27.88
C ASP A 182 -31.45 2.29 -27.84
N ARG A 183 -31.72 1.41 -28.80
CA ARG A 183 -31.06 0.09 -28.91
C ARG A 183 -29.55 0.21 -29.11
N ASP A 184 -29.06 1.22 -29.83
CA ASP A 184 -27.63 1.42 -30.06
C ASP A 184 -26.92 1.80 -28.75
N GLN A 185 -27.55 2.63 -27.92
CA GLN A 185 -27.06 2.93 -26.57
C GLN A 185 -26.98 1.68 -25.66
N LEU A 186 -27.94 0.77 -25.77
CA LEU A 186 -27.94 -0.47 -24.99
C LEU A 186 -26.90 -1.47 -25.50
N SER A 187 -26.78 -1.61 -26.82
CA SER A 187 -25.77 -2.46 -27.46
C SER A 187 -24.35 -1.97 -27.13
N ALA A 188 -24.10 -0.66 -27.21
CA ALA A 188 -22.83 -0.05 -26.84
C ALA A 188 -22.46 -0.24 -25.35
N ALA A 189 -23.46 -0.34 -24.46
CA ALA A 189 -23.24 -0.65 -23.05
C ALA A 189 -22.99 -2.15 -22.81
N PHE A 190 -23.67 -3.02 -23.55
CA PHE A 190 -23.56 -4.47 -23.42
C PHE A 190 -22.17 -4.99 -23.83
N ARG A 191 -21.58 -4.46 -24.91
CA ARG A 191 -20.19 -4.76 -25.36
C ARG A 191 -19.91 -6.25 -25.64
N LEU A 192 -20.93 -7.01 -26.04
CA LEU A 192 -20.77 -8.37 -26.59
C LEU A 192 -21.44 -8.37 -27.96
N ASP A 193 -20.70 -8.78 -28.96
CA ASP A 193 -21.10 -8.70 -30.36
C ASP A 193 -21.52 -10.08 -30.91
N PRO A 194 -22.38 -10.13 -31.94
CA PRO A 194 -22.62 -11.37 -32.66
C PRO A 194 -21.32 -11.99 -33.18
N GLY A 195 -21.09 -13.26 -32.87
CA GLY A 195 -19.87 -14.01 -33.18
C GLY A 195 -19.01 -14.34 -31.96
N ASP A 196 -19.16 -13.61 -30.85
CA ASP A 196 -18.45 -13.89 -29.60
C ASP A 196 -18.84 -15.25 -29.01
N VAL A 197 -17.92 -15.89 -28.28
CA VAL A 197 -18.22 -17.13 -27.55
C VAL A 197 -19.14 -16.79 -26.37
N LEU A 198 -20.19 -17.57 -26.17
CA LEU A 198 -21.16 -17.37 -25.10
C LEU A 198 -20.55 -17.70 -23.73
N ASN A 199 -19.90 -16.72 -23.10
CA ASN A 199 -19.43 -16.81 -21.73
C ASN A 199 -20.43 -16.14 -20.78
N LEU A 200 -21.03 -16.92 -19.87
CA LEU A 200 -22.02 -16.43 -18.92
C LEU A 200 -21.45 -15.37 -17.96
N VAL A 201 -20.16 -15.45 -17.62
CA VAL A 201 -19.50 -14.43 -16.79
C VAL A 201 -19.48 -13.08 -17.51
N ASP A 202 -19.13 -13.09 -18.81
CA ASP A 202 -19.09 -11.88 -19.61
C ASP A 202 -20.50 -11.32 -19.85
N VAL A 203 -21.51 -12.18 -20.00
CA VAL A 203 -22.93 -11.81 -20.11
C VAL A 203 -23.45 -11.16 -18.84
N ASP A 204 -23.13 -11.71 -17.66
CA ASP A 204 -23.52 -11.12 -16.37
C ASP A 204 -22.91 -9.72 -16.19
N GLU A 205 -21.62 -9.56 -16.53
CA GLU A 205 -20.97 -8.24 -16.54
C GLU A 205 -21.58 -7.28 -17.55
N ALA A 206 -21.98 -7.79 -18.73
CA ALA A 206 -22.63 -7.01 -19.76
C ALA A 206 -24.03 -6.51 -19.32
N VAL A 207 -24.82 -7.35 -18.66
CA VAL A 207 -26.10 -6.97 -18.03
C VAL A 207 -25.87 -5.90 -16.96
N ARG A 208 -24.83 -6.04 -16.13
CA ARG A 208 -24.45 -5.06 -15.11
C ARG A 208 -24.16 -3.68 -15.73
N ARG A 209 -23.41 -3.61 -16.84
CA ARG A 209 -23.14 -2.36 -17.57
C ARG A 209 -24.41 -1.73 -18.15
N VAL A 210 -25.36 -2.56 -18.63
CA VAL A 210 -26.66 -2.07 -19.10
C VAL A 210 -27.47 -1.45 -17.95
N ARG A 211 -27.48 -2.07 -16.77
CA ARG A 211 -28.10 -1.48 -15.56
C ARG A 211 -27.48 -0.13 -15.20
N GLU A 212 -26.16 -0.03 -15.20
CA GLU A 212 -25.45 1.23 -14.95
C GLU A 212 -25.82 2.32 -15.97
N ARG A 213 -25.99 1.96 -17.26
CA ARG A 213 -26.39 2.89 -18.31
C ARG A 213 -27.78 3.49 -18.05
N TYR A 214 -28.74 2.67 -17.63
CA TYR A 214 -30.09 3.13 -17.25
C TYR A 214 -30.06 4.07 -16.05
N ARG A 215 -29.27 3.75 -15.02
CA ARG A 215 -29.10 4.61 -13.84
C ARG A 215 -28.53 5.97 -14.20
N ARG A 216 -27.47 6.01 -15.03
CA ARG A 216 -26.89 7.29 -15.53
C ARG A 216 -27.84 8.11 -16.38
N ALA A 217 -28.85 7.48 -16.99
CA ALA A 217 -29.91 8.15 -17.72
C ALA A 217 -31.07 8.65 -16.82
N GLY A 218 -30.97 8.52 -15.49
CA GLY A 218 -32.00 8.94 -14.54
C GLY A 218 -33.17 7.97 -14.39
N ARG A 219 -33.07 6.75 -14.96
CA ARG A 219 -34.10 5.72 -14.87
C ARG A 219 -33.81 4.76 -13.71
N LEU A 220 -33.99 5.25 -12.49
CA LEU A 220 -33.60 4.54 -11.27
C LEU A 220 -34.49 3.32 -10.95
N ARG A 221 -35.66 3.21 -11.58
CA ARG A 221 -36.57 2.06 -11.49
C ARG A 221 -36.38 1.01 -12.59
N ALA A 222 -35.37 1.18 -13.43
CA ALA A 222 -35.11 0.24 -14.51
C ALA A 222 -34.82 -1.15 -13.94
N ARG A 223 -35.60 -2.13 -14.40
CA ARG A 223 -35.36 -3.56 -14.13
C ARG A 223 -34.76 -4.18 -15.37
N VAL A 224 -33.59 -4.78 -15.20
CA VAL A 224 -32.91 -5.57 -16.22
C VAL A 224 -32.77 -6.96 -15.64
N ASP A 225 -33.63 -7.87 -16.09
CA ASP A 225 -33.67 -9.24 -15.60
C ASP A 225 -32.45 -10.03 -16.09
N PRO A 226 -32.09 -11.14 -15.44
CA PRO A 226 -31.04 -12.03 -15.93
C PRO A 226 -31.27 -12.41 -17.40
N ALA A 227 -30.19 -12.44 -18.17
CA ALA A 227 -30.27 -12.78 -19.58
C ALA A 227 -30.79 -14.21 -19.77
N ARG A 228 -31.83 -14.37 -20.59
CA ARG A 228 -32.34 -15.67 -21.02
C ARG A 228 -31.57 -16.12 -22.25
N ILE A 229 -30.98 -17.32 -22.17
CA ILE A 229 -30.23 -17.90 -23.28
C ILE A 229 -31.15 -18.85 -24.05
N GLU A 230 -31.45 -18.52 -25.30
CA GLU A 230 -32.18 -19.38 -26.23
C GLU A 230 -31.19 -20.11 -27.13
N GLU A 231 -31.08 -21.43 -27.00
CA GLU A 231 -30.22 -22.25 -27.86
C GLU A 231 -30.92 -22.49 -29.21
N LEU A 232 -30.32 -21.97 -30.28
CA LEU A 232 -30.85 -22.08 -31.66
C LEU A 232 -30.24 -23.26 -32.42
N GLY A 233 -29.25 -23.94 -31.82
CA GLY A 233 -28.59 -25.13 -32.35
C GLY A 233 -27.37 -25.47 -31.50
N MET A 234 -26.54 -26.41 -31.97
CA MET A 234 -25.34 -26.86 -31.22
C MET A 234 -24.25 -25.78 -31.10
N ARG A 235 -24.25 -24.76 -31.98
CA ARG A 235 -23.21 -23.71 -32.04
C ARG A 235 -23.73 -22.30 -31.85
N ASP A 236 -25.04 -22.10 -31.85
CA ASP A 236 -25.63 -20.77 -31.92
C ASP A 236 -26.63 -20.57 -30.78
N ALA A 237 -26.48 -19.47 -30.06
CA ALA A 237 -27.44 -19.01 -29.07
C ALA A 237 -27.87 -17.58 -29.34
N ARG A 238 -29.10 -17.26 -28.95
CA ARG A 238 -29.60 -15.90 -28.84
C ARG A 238 -29.62 -15.51 -27.36
N VAL A 239 -29.04 -14.36 -27.05
CA VAL A 239 -29.06 -13.76 -25.71
C VAL A 239 -30.22 -12.77 -25.65
N VAL A 240 -31.24 -13.09 -24.87
CA VAL A 240 -32.44 -12.27 -24.71
C VAL A 240 -32.40 -11.59 -23.34
N ILE A 241 -32.41 -10.27 -23.32
CA ILE A 241 -32.32 -9.45 -22.10
C ILE A 241 -33.68 -8.78 -21.89
N PRO A 242 -34.49 -9.25 -20.92
CA PRO A 242 -35.74 -8.58 -20.58
C PRO A 242 -35.45 -7.28 -19.83
N VAL A 243 -36.03 -6.20 -20.31
CA VAL A 243 -35.85 -4.85 -19.75
C VAL A 243 -37.20 -4.17 -19.56
N ALA A 244 -37.37 -3.58 -18.39
CA ALA A 244 -38.42 -2.62 -18.09
C ALA A 244 -37.75 -1.34 -17.61
N ALA A 245 -37.62 -0.34 -18.48
CA ALA A 245 -36.87 0.88 -18.23
C ALA A 245 -37.43 1.73 -17.09
N GLY A 246 -38.74 1.67 -16.85
CA GLY A 246 -39.40 2.47 -15.82
C GLY A 246 -39.36 3.97 -16.10
N PRO A 247 -40.02 4.79 -15.26
CA PRO A 247 -40.06 6.24 -15.44
C PRO A 247 -38.69 6.87 -15.15
N LEU A 248 -38.50 8.09 -15.66
CA LEU A 248 -37.45 8.98 -15.17
C LEU A 248 -37.78 9.37 -13.72
N VAL A 249 -36.83 9.23 -12.81
CA VAL A 249 -37.02 9.60 -11.41
C VAL A 249 -36.29 10.91 -11.12
N ARG A 250 -37.01 11.87 -10.55
CA ARG A 250 -36.45 13.14 -10.05
C ARG A 250 -36.71 13.24 -8.56
N PHE A 251 -35.78 13.82 -7.82
CA PHE A 251 -35.95 14.03 -6.38
C PHE A 251 -36.30 15.48 -6.11
N GLN A 252 -37.23 15.75 -5.19
CA GLN A 252 -37.46 17.09 -4.68
C GLN A 252 -37.25 17.15 -3.18
N LEU A 253 -36.54 18.18 -2.73
CA LEU A 253 -36.38 18.49 -1.32
C LEU A 253 -37.22 19.72 -1.00
N ARG A 254 -38.11 19.60 -0.01
CA ARG A 254 -38.97 20.71 0.42
C ARG A 254 -38.91 20.88 1.93
N GLY A 255 -38.76 22.12 2.39
CA GLY A 255 -38.77 22.46 3.81
C GLY A 255 -37.38 22.50 4.47
N ASN A 256 -36.32 22.19 3.73
CA ASN A 256 -34.94 22.40 4.18
C ASN A 256 -34.60 23.90 4.20
N ARG A 257 -34.32 24.44 5.39
CA ARG A 257 -33.91 25.83 5.64
C ARG A 257 -32.51 25.90 6.24
N ALA A 258 -32.14 24.93 7.05
CA ALA A 258 -30.82 24.86 7.70
C ALA A 258 -29.71 24.35 6.77
N PHE A 259 -30.04 23.48 5.82
CA PHE A 259 -29.06 22.84 4.91
C PHE A 259 -29.44 23.01 3.43
N SER A 260 -28.41 23.20 2.59
CA SER A 260 -28.57 23.33 1.14
C SER A 260 -28.92 21.99 0.48
N ASP A 261 -29.50 22.07 -0.72
CA ASP A 261 -29.85 20.89 -1.50
C ASP A 261 -28.62 20.01 -1.79
N ALA A 262 -27.43 20.60 -1.94
CA ALA A 262 -26.18 19.87 -2.19
C ALA A 262 -25.74 18.99 -1.01
N VAL A 263 -25.87 19.48 0.22
CA VAL A 263 -25.53 18.72 1.44
C VAL A 263 -26.48 17.53 1.61
N LEU A 264 -27.77 17.77 1.42
CA LEU A 264 -28.78 16.72 1.53
C LEU A 264 -28.67 15.71 0.37
N ALA A 265 -28.33 16.15 -0.85
CA ALA A 265 -28.07 15.27 -1.98
C ALA A 265 -26.86 14.36 -1.75
N ALA A 266 -25.78 14.87 -1.15
CA ALA A 266 -24.62 14.05 -0.77
C ALA A 266 -24.99 12.92 0.22
N THR A 267 -25.94 13.19 1.13
CA THR A 267 -26.46 12.17 2.08
C THR A 267 -27.25 11.06 1.38
N LEU A 268 -27.84 11.35 0.22
CA LEU A 268 -28.62 10.41 -0.58
C LEU A 268 -27.76 9.58 -1.54
N ALA A 269 -26.59 10.07 -1.95
CA ALA A 269 -25.74 9.45 -2.98
C ALA A 269 -25.39 7.97 -2.74
N PRO A 270 -25.03 7.51 -1.53
CA PRO A 270 -24.68 6.10 -1.32
C PRO A 270 -25.85 5.14 -1.60
N ALA A 271 -27.10 5.56 -1.37
CA ALA A 271 -28.28 4.74 -1.70
C ALA A 271 -28.51 4.67 -3.23
N LEU A 272 -27.97 5.64 -3.97
CA LEU A 272 -28.04 5.72 -5.43
C LEU A 272 -26.88 5.03 -6.14
N ASP A 273 -25.88 4.55 -5.40
CA ASP A 273 -24.79 3.72 -5.94
C ASP A 273 -25.11 2.22 -5.86
N SER A 274 -26.22 1.82 -5.21
CA SER A 274 -26.70 0.43 -5.20
C SER A 274 -27.08 -0.07 -6.60
N GLU A 275 -26.80 -1.34 -6.91
CA GLU A 275 -27.19 -1.97 -8.18
C GLU A 275 -28.70 -2.28 -8.26
N GLU A 276 -29.43 -2.17 -7.13
CA GLU A 276 -30.86 -2.48 -7.05
C GLU A 276 -31.77 -1.34 -7.57
N PRO A 277 -32.93 -1.65 -8.17
CA PRO A 277 -33.91 -0.65 -8.59
C PRO A 277 -34.48 0.15 -7.40
N LEU A 278 -34.74 1.44 -7.59
CA LEU A 278 -35.32 2.32 -6.57
C LEU A 278 -36.81 2.03 -6.34
N ASP A 279 -37.11 1.18 -5.38
CA ASP A 279 -38.48 0.88 -4.96
C ASP A 279 -38.98 1.83 -3.84
N ALA A 280 -40.19 1.56 -3.34
CA ALA A 280 -40.77 2.36 -2.25
C ALA A 280 -40.01 2.19 -0.93
N GLN A 281 -39.48 0.99 -0.67
CA GLN A 281 -38.70 0.72 0.53
C GLN A 281 -37.39 1.52 0.53
N THR A 282 -36.68 1.54 -0.60
CA THR A 282 -35.44 2.31 -0.77
C THR A 282 -35.70 3.81 -0.59
N ALA A 283 -36.81 4.34 -1.12
CA ALA A 283 -37.21 5.73 -0.91
C ALA A 283 -37.48 6.06 0.57
N GLN A 284 -38.12 5.14 1.30
CA GLN A 284 -38.35 5.27 2.75
C GLN A 284 -37.02 5.21 3.53
N GLU A 285 -36.08 4.35 3.13
CA GLU A 285 -34.75 4.30 3.71
C GLU A 285 -33.95 5.59 3.48
N MET A 286 -34.09 6.20 2.30
CA MET A 286 -33.53 7.52 1.97
C MET A 286 -34.12 8.62 2.88
N ALA A 287 -35.44 8.65 3.08
CA ALA A 287 -36.08 9.56 4.03
C ALA A 287 -35.55 9.35 5.47
N GLY A 288 -35.36 8.08 5.86
CA GLY A 288 -34.75 7.70 7.13
C GLY A 288 -33.30 8.18 7.28
N ARG A 289 -32.50 8.14 6.20
CA ARG A 289 -31.12 8.68 6.17
C ARG A 289 -31.11 10.18 6.37
N LEU A 290 -31.96 10.91 5.63
CA LEU A 290 -32.11 12.36 5.81
C LEU A 290 -32.52 12.71 7.24
N ARG A 291 -33.51 12.01 7.80
CA ARG A 291 -33.93 12.21 9.19
C ARG A 291 -32.77 11.98 10.17
N ARG A 292 -32.00 10.91 10.01
CA ARG A 292 -30.84 10.63 10.88
C ARG A 292 -29.77 11.72 10.77
N PHE A 293 -29.53 12.24 9.57
CA PHE A 293 -28.63 13.37 9.35
C PHE A 293 -29.08 14.63 10.14
N TYR A 294 -30.36 14.99 10.06
CA TYR A 294 -30.90 16.09 10.85
C TYR A 294 -30.81 15.85 12.36
N VAL A 295 -31.15 14.64 12.83
CA VAL A 295 -31.05 14.30 14.26
C VAL A 295 -29.60 14.38 14.76
N GLY A 296 -28.64 13.84 14.02
CA GLY A 296 -27.21 13.87 14.36
C GLY A 296 -26.58 15.26 14.33
N THR A 297 -27.24 16.24 13.71
CA THR A 297 -26.81 17.66 13.69
C THR A 297 -27.56 18.52 14.72
N GLY A 298 -28.39 17.91 15.57
CA GLY A 298 -29.08 18.57 16.69
C GLY A 298 -30.55 18.88 16.45
N PHE A 299 -31.12 18.53 15.29
CA PHE A 299 -32.55 18.69 15.00
C PHE A 299 -33.34 17.46 15.48
N LEU A 300 -33.45 17.28 16.80
CA LEU A 300 -34.00 16.07 17.42
C LEU A 300 -35.47 15.77 17.03
N ARG A 301 -36.22 16.80 16.65
CA ARG A 301 -37.64 16.70 16.27
C ARG A 301 -37.85 16.68 14.76
N ALA A 302 -36.78 16.52 13.98
CA ALA A 302 -36.88 16.50 12.53
C ALA A 302 -37.77 15.35 12.04
N LYS A 303 -38.72 15.67 11.17
CA LYS A 303 -39.55 14.70 10.46
C LYS A 303 -39.28 14.83 8.96
N VAL A 304 -39.07 13.69 8.32
CA VAL A 304 -38.92 13.60 6.87
C VAL A 304 -39.94 12.60 6.39
N ALA A 305 -40.78 13.01 5.43
CA ALA A 305 -41.77 12.16 4.80
C ALA A 305 -41.58 12.20 3.29
N GLU A 306 -41.51 11.02 2.67
CA GLU A 306 -41.47 10.85 1.22
C GLU A 306 -42.89 10.82 0.63
N ARG A 307 -43.04 11.40 -0.55
CA ARG A 307 -44.26 11.34 -1.35
C ARG A 307 -43.90 11.12 -2.81
N HIS A 308 -44.58 10.18 -3.45
CA HIS A 308 -44.42 9.91 -4.88
C HIS A 308 -45.48 10.69 -5.66
N MET A 309 -45.05 11.48 -6.63
CA MET A 309 -45.93 12.23 -7.53
C MET A 309 -45.58 11.92 -8.97
N LEU A 310 -46.57 11.85 -9.85
CA LEU A 310 -46.32 11.75 -11.29
C LEU A 310 -46.35 13.16 -11.90
N ALA A 311 -45.25 13.57 -12.51
CA ALA A 311 -45.17 14.83 -13.24
C ALA A 311 -45.93 14.73 -14.57
N ARG A 312 -46.31 15.89 -15.13
CA ARG A 312 -47.07 15.97 -16.39
C ARG A 312 -46.31 15.41 -17.60
N ASP A 313 -44.98 15.38 -17.53
CA ASP A 313 -44.09 14.83 -18.55
C ASP A 313 -43.85 13.32 -18.40
N GLY A 314 -44.53 12.65 -17.45
CA GLY A 314 -44.39 11.22 -17.19
C GLY A 314 -43.18 10.85 -16.32
N ALA A 315 -42.41 11.83 -15.84
CA ALA A 315 -41.39 11.59 -14.81
C ALA A 315 -42.06 11.36 -13.45
N GLU A 316 -41.46 10.51 -12.62
CA GLU A 316 -41.85 10.33 -11.23
C GLU A 316 -41.01 11.26 -10.34
N GLU A 317 -41.68 12.05 -9.52
CA GLU A 317 -41.07 12.94 -8.55
C GLU A 317 -41.19 12.34 -7.15
N VAL A 318 -40.05 12.00 -6.56
CA VAL A 318 -39.95 11.59 -5.15
C VAL A 318 -39.67 12.83 -4.32
N VAL A 319 -40.69 13.29 -3.60
CA VAL A 319 -40.66 14.53 -2.83
C VAL A 319 -40.47 14.23 -1.35
N PHE A 320 -39.31 14.61 -0.83
CA PHE A 320 -39.01 14.57 0.59
C PHE A 320 -39.46 15.88 1.24
N SER A 321 -40.53 15.80 2.02
CA SER A 321 -41.05 16.89 2.84
C SER A 321 -40.36 16.86 4.21
N ILE A 322 -39.60 17.92 4.51
CA ILE A 322 -38.75 18.04 5.69
C ILE A 322 -39.34 19.08 6.64
N GLU A 323 -39.69 18.64 7.85
CA GLU A 323 -39.97 19.52 8.99
C GLU A 323 -38.75 19.46 9.92
N GLU A 324 -37.85 20.45 9.85
CA GLU A 324 -36.57 20.42 10.58
C GLU A 324 -36.76 20.49 12.11
N GLY A 325 -37.71 21.32 12.57
CA GLY A 325 -37.85 21.64 14.00
C GLY A 325 -36.71 22.54 14.52
N PRO A 326 -36.68 22.87 15.83
CA PRO A 326 -35.60 23.65 16.41
C PRO A 326 -34.32 22.81 16.56
N GLN A 327 -33.17 23.42 16.32
CA GLN A 327 -31.87 22.83 16.66
C GLN A 327 -31.66 22.91 18.18
N VAL A 328 -31.23 21.81 18.78
CA VAL A 328 -31.02 21.66 20.21
C VAL A 328 -29.53 21.50 20.51
N ARG A 329 -29.05 22.20 21.54
CA ARG A 329 -27.66 22.13 22.04
C ARG A 329 -27.59 21.52 23.43
N VAL A 330 -26.60 20.66 23.66
CA VAL A 330 -26.29 20.08 24.96
C VAL A 330 -25.38 21.03 25.72
N GLU A 331 -25.86 21.56 26.85
CA GLU A 331 -25.08 22.46 27.72
C GLU A 331 -24.41 21.73 28.89
N ARG A 332 -25.07 20.69 29.40
CA ARG A 332 -24.60 19.93 30.59
C ARG A 332 -24.85 18.44 30.44
N LEU A 333 -23.85 17.65 30.86
CA LEU A 333 -23.92 16.20 30.96
C LEU A 333 -23.82 15.77 32.44
N ILE A 334 -24.88 15.15 32.94
CA ILE A 334 -25.02 14.68 34.32
C ILE A 334 -25.10 13.16 34.35
N PHE A 335 -24.40 12.56 35.32
CA PHE A 335 -24.51 11.14 35.63
C PHE A 335 -25.12 10.99 37.02
N THR A 336 -26.06 10.05 37.18
CA THR A 336 -26.67 9.71 38.47
C THR A 336 -26.54 8.23 38.75
N GLY A 337 -26.41 7.85 40.02
CA GLY A 337 -26.27 6.45 40.43
C GLY A 337 -24.85 5.88 40.37
N ASN A 338 -23.88 6.63 39.86
CA ASN A 338 -22.47 6.25 39.88
C ASN A 338 -21.82 6.53 41.26
N ARG A 339 -21.33 5.49 41.93
CA ARG A 339 -20.58 5.56 43.21
C ARG A 339 -19.16 5.03 43.06
N ALA A 340 -18.96 3.98 42.27
CA ALA A 340 -17.66 3.35 42.07
C ALA A 340 -16.74 4.14 41.13
N ILE A 341 -17.28 4.72 40.05
CA ILE A 341 -16.52 5.49 39.06
C ILE A 341 -16.88 6.98 39.17
N PRO A 342 -15.90 7.89 39.36
CA PRO A 342 -16.14 9.32 39.42
C PRO A 342 -16.74 9.88 38.13
N THR A 343 -17.66 10.83 38.26
CA THR A 343 -18.37 11.50 37.15
C THR A 343 -17.43 12.09 36.09
N GLY A 344 -16.25 12.61 36.49
CA GLY A 344 -15.26 13.16 35.58
C GLY A 344 -14.72 12.13 34.57
N ARG A 345 -14.46 10.89 35.03
CA ARG A 345 -13.98 9.77 34.19
C ARG A 345 -15.06 9.30 33.19
N LEU A 346 -16.31 9.25 33.64
CA LEU A 346 -17.44 8.90 32.78
C LEU A 346 -17.67 9.98 31.70
N ARG A 347 -17.59 11.26 32.09
CA ARG A 347 -17.68 12.39 31.17
C ARG A 347 -16.58 12.35 30.11
N GLU A 348 -15.33 12.13 30.52
CA GLU A 348 -14.20 12.00 29.59
C GLU A 348 -14.44 10.87 28.57
N ARG A 349 -14.94 9.71 29.01
CA ARG A 349 -15.22 8.59 28.11
C ARG A 349 -16.30 8.92 27.06
N VAL A 350 -17.36 9.63 27.46
CA VAL A 350 -18.39 10.11 26.53
C VAL A 350 -17.82 11.15 25.58
N LEU A 351 -17.05 12.13 26.08
CA LEU A 351 -16.46 13.18 25.25
C LEU A 351 -15.46 12.64 24.23
N LEU A 352 -14.65 11.64 24.58
CA LEU A 352 -13.76 10.95 23.64
C LEU A 352 -14.57 10.30 22.51
N GLN A 353 -15.65 9.58 22.84
CA GLN A 353 -16.49 8.94 21.82
C GLN A 353 -17.18 9.96 20.90
N LEU A 354 -17.54 11.14 21.42
CA LEU A 354 -18.11 12.23 20.63
C LEU A 354 -17.06 12.93 19.77
N ARG A 355 -15.83 13.12 20.28
CA ARG A 355 -14.72 13.78 19.60
C ARG A 355 -14.04 12.93 18.54
N ASP A 356 -13.85 11.64 18.75
CA ASP A 356 -13.20 10.75 17.77
C ASP A 356 -14.02 10.62 16.47
N ASN A 357 -15.30 11.00 16.52
CA ASN A 357 -16.19 11.09 15.37
C ASN A 357 -16.40 12.54 14.92
N ILE A 358 -15.32 13.36 14.85
CA ILE A 358 -15.37 14.75 14.39
C ILE A 358 -16.22 14.80 13.12
N VAL A 359 -17.38 15.43 13.21
CA VAL A 359 -18.20 15.74 12.06
C VAL A 359 -17.40 16.77 11.27
N HIS A 360 -16.66 16.31 10.25
CA HIS A 360 -16.22 17.18 9.17
C HIS A 360 -17.46 17.95 8.70
N ASP A 361 -17.31 19.26 8.54
CA ASP A 361 -18.37 20.15 8.08
C ASP A 361 -19.25 19.40 7.05
N PRO A 362 -20.55 19.18 7.28
CA PRO A 362 -21.41 18.50 6.33
C PRO A 362 -21.39 19.11 4.92
N ALA A 363 -20.98 20.39 4.80
CA ALA A 363 -20.76 21.08 3.55
C ALA A 363 -19.35 20.90 2.94
N SER A 364 -18.36 20.46 3.73
CA SER A 364 -16.99 20.16 3.28
C SER A 364 -16.99 18.89 2.40
N GLY A 365 -17.16 19.08 1.09
CA GLY A 365 -17.08 18.01 0.09
C GLY A 365 -18.37 17.76 -0.70
N ALA A 366 -19.44 18.53 -0.45
CA ALA A 366 -20.65 18.44 -1.26
C ALA A 366 -20.40 19.11 -2.64
N ASP A 367 -20.22 18.29 -3.68
CA ASP A 367 -20.07 18.74 -5.07
C ASP A 367 -21.42 19.25 -5.61
N PRO A 368 -21.56 20.54 -5.99
CA PRO A 368 -22.77 21.06 -6.61
C PRO A 368 -23.20 20.29 -7.87
N ALA A 369 -22.25 19.71 -8.62
CA ALA A 369 -22.56 18.89 -9.80
C ALA A 369 -23.27 17.58 -9.44
N LEU A 370 -23.19 17.13 -8.18
CA LEU A 370 -23.92 15.96 -7.69
C LEU A 370 -25.44 16.19 -7.66
N VAL A 371 -25.87 17.42 -7.37
CA VAL A 371 -27.29 17.83 -7.40
C VAL A 371 -27.86 17.65 -8.80
N GLU A 372 -27.10 18.10 -9.82
CA GLU A 372 -27.48 17.98 -11.22
C GLU A 372 -27.49 16.52 -11.70
N ARG A 373 -26.46 15.74 -11.31
CA ARG A 373 -26.36 14.31 -11.64
C ARG A 373 -27.49 13.46 -11.04
N ILE A 374 -27.88 13.73 -9.79
CA ILE A 374 -28.94 13.00 -9.08
C ILE A 374 -30.33 13.50 -9.51
N GLY A 375 -30.43 14.68 -10.14
CA GLY A 375 -31.69 15.28 -10.51
C GLY A 375 -32.48 15.78 -9.30
N VAL A 376 -31.78 16.28 -8.26
CA VAL A 376 -32.41 16.91 -7.10
C VAL A 376 -32.87 18.32 -7.48
N MET A 377 -34.15 18.61 -7.28
CA MET A 377 -34.74 19.94 -7.44
C MET A 377 -35.27 20.46 -6.10
N GLY A 378 -34.66 21.51 -5.56
CA GLY A 378 -35.13 22.17 -4.35
C GLY A 378 -35.10 23.69 -4.44
N THR A 379 -35.53 24.33 -3.35
CA THR A 379 -35.79 25.78 -3.24
C THR A 379 -34.54 26.63 -2.95
N ILE A 380 -33.44 26.02 -2.48
CA ILE A 380 -32.21 26.74 -2.09
C ILE A 380 -31.05 26.27 -2.96
N ARG A 381 -30.92 26.87 -4.16
CA ARG A 381 -29.85 26.57 -5.13
C ARG A 381 -28.57 27.41 -4.95
N GLY A 382 -28.54 28.30 -3.96
CA GLY A 382 -27.36 29.10 -3.62
C GLY A 382 -27.71 30.23 -2.67
N GLY A 383 -26.88 30.43 -1.64
CA GLY A 383 -26.94 31.64 -0.80
C GLY A 383 -26.94 31.39 0.71
N HIS A 384 -25.75 31.08 1.24
CA HIS A 384 -25.16 31.38 2.56
C HIS A 384 -24.35 30.16 3.02
N PRO A 385 -23.05 30.31 3.34
CA PRO A 385 -22.35 29.25 4.06
C PRO A 385 -23.09 29.08 5.39
N PRO A 386 -23.66 27.90 5.71
CA PRO A 386 -24.16 27.70 7.05
C PRO A 386 -22.99 27.98 8.00
N ARG A 387 -23.24 28.88 8.95
CA ARG A 387 -22.28 29.11 10.01
C ARG A 387 -22.08 27.80 10.76
N THR A 388 -20.79 27.57 11.04
CA THR A 388 -20.23 26.92 12.21
C THR A 388 -20.33 25.39 12.24
N THR A 389 -19.15 24.77 12.08
CA THR A 389 -18.73 23.56 12.78
C THR A 389 -19.61 23.28 14.00
N VAL A 390 -20.44 22.26 13.90
CA VAL A 390 -21.18 21.75 15.05
C VAL A 390 -20.16 21.00 15.90
N GLU A 391 -19.83 21.56 17.07
CA GLU A 391 -19.00 20.85 18.04
C GLU A 391 -19.75 19.59 18.46
N ALA A 392 -19.16 18.42 18.24
CA ALA A 392 -19.83 17.12 18.44
C ALA A 392 -20.25 16.87 19.89
N ASP A 393 -19.60 17.55 20.85
CA ASP A 393 -19.95 17.58 22.27
C ASP A 393 -21.11 18.54 22.62
N ALA A 394 -21.46 19.45 21.71
CA ALA A 394 -22.58 20.38 21.86
C ALA A 394 -23.90 19.86 21.26
N VAL A 395 -23.93 18.66 20.68
CA VAL A 395 -25.12 18.06 20.06
C VAL A 395 -25.42 16.68 20.62
N PHE A 396 -26.72 16.38 20.76
CA PHE A 396 -27.20 15.07 21.17
C PHE A 396 -27.44 14.17 19.96
N ASP A 397 -26.49 13.30 19.62
CA ASP A 397 -26.71 12.21 18.65
C ASP A 397 -27.09 10.92 19.40
N PRO A 398 -28.33 10.39 19.23
CA PRO A 398 -28.77 9.17 19.92
C PRO A 398 -27.89 7.95 19.65
N LEU A 399 -27.32 7.81 18.45
CA LEU A 399 -26.48 6.68 18.07
C LEU A 399 -25.10 6.78 18.73
N LEU A 400 -24.49 7.97 18.72
CA LEU A 400 -23.20 8.18 19.37
C LEU A 400 -23.32 8.05 20.90
N TYR A 401 -24.39 8.59 21.49
CA TYR A 401 -24.67 8.40 22.91
C TYR A 401 -24.92 6.93 23.24
N ALA A 402 -25.68 6.17 22.45
CA ALA A 402 -25.87 4.73 22.68
C ALA A 402 -24.54 3.95 22.67
N ARG A 403 -23.62 4.28 21.75
CA ARG A 403 -22.26 3.71 21.74
C ARG A 403 -21.47 4.12 22.99
N ALA A 404 -21.57 5.37 23.42
CA ALA A 404 -20.90 5.86 24.62
C ALA A 404 -21.45 5.19 25.89
N LEU A 405 -22.77 4.97 25.99
CA LEU A 405 -23.41 4.23 27.08
C LEU A 405 -22.91 2.79 27.13
N LYS A 406 -22.77 2.13 25.98
CA LYS A 406 -22.21 0.78 25.90
C LYS A 406 -20.77 0.74 26.41
N GLN A 407 -19.93 1.71 26.04
CA GLN A 407 -18.57 1.80 26.57
C GLN A 407 -18.51 2.08 28.07
N ILE A 408 -19.47 2.83 28.61
CA ILE A 408 -19.61 3.00 30.06
C ILE A 408 -19.94 1.64 30.70
N GLU A 409 -20.90 0.88 30.17
CA GLU A 409 -21.20 -0.46 30.68
C GLU A 409 -19.97 -1.37 30.64
N ASP A 410 -19.24 -1.37 29.52
CA ASP A 410 -18.05 -2.21 29.35
C ASP A 410 -16.92 -1.80 30.30
N LEU A 411 -16.77 -0.50 30.59
CA LEU A 411 -15.86 0.02 31.62
C LEU A 411 -16.23 -0.50 33.01
N TYR A 412 -17.51 -0.48 33.38
CA TYR A 412 -17.99 -1.04 34.65
C TYR A 412 -17.77 -2.56 34.72
N LYS A 413 -18.11 -3.29 33.65
CA LYS A 413 -17.91 -4.73 33.55
C LYS A 413 -16.44 -5.13 33.65
N SER A 414 -15.52 -4.32 33.11
CA SER A 414 -14.08 -4.56 33.27
C SER A 414 -13.58 -4.38 34.72
N GLN A 415 -14.38 -3.77 35.60
CA GLN A 415 -14.09 -3.57 37.02
C GLN A 415 -14.90 -4.51 37.92
N GLY A 416 -15.46 -5.60 37.38
CA GLY A 416 -16.22 -6.59 38.15
C GLY A 416 -17.72 -6.32 38.26
N TYR A 417 -18.24 -5.21 37.74
CA TYR A 417 -19.67 -4.89 37.81
C TYR A 417 -20.44 -5.52 36.64
N LEU A 418 -20.65 -6.85 36.69
CA LEU A 418 -21.16 -7.61 35.53
C LEU A 418 -22.62 -7.28 35.16
N SER A 419 -23.42 -6.91 36.17
CA SER A 419 -24.81 -6.50 36.01
C SER A 419 -25.00 -5.00 35.72
N ALA A 420 -23.89 -4.26 35.53
CA ALA A 420 -23.95 -2.83 35.25
C ALA A 420 -24.80 -2.52 34.01
N ARG A 421 -25.62 -1.47 34.13
CA ARG A 421 -26.46 -0.94 33.06
C ARG A 421 -26.44 0.58 33.05
N ALA A 422 -26.23 1.15 31.88
CA ALA A 422 -26.40 2.58 31.65
C ALA A 422 -27.81 2.80 31.07
N GLY A 423 -28.69 3.42 31.84
CA GLY A 423 -30.07 3.65 31.45
C GLY A 423 -30.21 4.71 30.34
N PRO A 424 -31.40 4.81 29.73
CA PRO A 424 -31.63 5.75 28.63
C PRO A 424 -31.39 7.20 29.08
N PRO A 425 -30.75 8.03 28.23
CA PRO A 425 -30.49 9.42 28.57
C PRO A 425 -31.80 10.21 28.64
N ARG A 426 -31.98 10.97 29.71
CA ARG A 426 -33.10 11.90 29.89
C ARG A 426 -32.67 13.29 29.41
N LEU A 427 -33.49 13.92 28.57
CA LEU A 427 -33.22 15.23 27.98
C LEU A 427 -34.13 16.27 28.65
N ASP A 428 -33.55 17.13 29.48
CA ASP A 428 -34.27 18.11 30.29
C ASP A 428 -33.99 19.54 29.77
N PRO A 429 -35.00 20.32 29.34
CA PRO A 429 -34.81 21.69 28.88
C PRO A 429 -34.33 22.63 29.99
N ILE A 430 -33.32 23.45 29.73
CA ILE A 430 -32.78 24.41 30.69
C ILE A 430 -33.64 25.67 30.69
N GLY A 431 -34.21 26.01 31.85
CA GLY A 431 -35.05 27.21 32.00
C GLY A 431 -36.32 27.20 31.13
N GLY A 432 -36.80 26.01 30.71
CA GLY A 432 -37.94 25.86 29.79
C GLY A 432 -37.59 26.11 28.32
N ASN A 433 -36.34 26.44 27.99
CA ASN A 433 -35.90 26.64 26.61
C ASN A 433 -35.56 25.31 25.95
N LEU A 434 -36.35 24.92 24.94
CA LEU A 434 -36.15 23.67 24.19
C LEU A 434 -34.88 23.66 23.33
N ALA A 435 -34.22 24.80 23.12
CA ALA A 435 -32.97 24.90 22.37
C ALA A 435 -31.72 24.55 23.19
N HIS A 436 -31.80 24.59 24.53
CA HIS A 436 -30.69 24.25 25.43
C HIS A 436 -31.13 23.14 26.37
N ILE A 437 -30.47 21.98 26.29
CA ILE A 437 -30.83 20.81 27.08
C ILE A 437 -29.69 20.37 28.00
N GLU A 438 -30.10 19.78 29.10
CA GLU A 438 -29.28 18.97 29.98
C GLU A 438 -29.54 17.49 29.70
N VAL A 439 -28.46 16.71 29.62
CA VAL A 439 -28.54 15.26 29.38
C VAL A 439 -28.19 14.54 30.68
N THR A 440 -29.16 13.83 31.26
CA THR A 440 -28.99 13.03 32.48
C THR A 440 -28.93 11.54 32.16
N ILE A 441 -27.81 10.89 32.48
CA ILE A 441 -27.59 9.44 32.28
C ILE A 441 -27.68 8.71 33.64
N PRO A 442 -28.72 7.91 33.89
CA PRO A 442 -28.81 7.09 35.09
C PRO A 442 -27.97 5.81 34.95
N ILE A 443 -27.12 5.51 35.93
CA ILE A 443 -26.26 4.31 35.97
C ILE A 443 -26.71 3.42 37.12
N LYS A 444 -26.95 2.14 36.81
CA LYS A 444 -27.12 1.08 37.80
C LYS A 444 -25.86 0.23 37.79
N GLU A 445 -24.99 0.41 38.79
CA GLU A 445 -23.67 -0.25 38.83
C GLU A 445 -23.79 -1.76 39.05
N GLY A 446 -24.69 -2.21 39.94
CA GLY A 446 -24.76 -3.62 40.33
C GLY A 446 -23.70 -3.99 41.38
N GLU A 447 -23.61 -5.27 41.72
CA GLU A 447 -22.61 -5.79 42.65
C GLU A 447 -21.27 -6.06 41.95
N GLN A 448 -20.17 -5.95 42.70
CA GLN A 448 -18.83 -6.20 42.18
C GLN A 448 -18.45 -7.67 42.36
N THR A 449 -18.37 -8.42 41.27
CA THR A 449 -17.88 -9.80 41.23
C THR A 449 -16.35 -9.84 41.30
N ARG A 450 -15.80 -10.72 42.14
CA ARG A 450 -14.35 -10.94 42.31
C ARG A 450 -13.93 -12.32 41.83
N VAL A 451 -12.69 -12.43 41.39
CA VAL A 451 -12.07 -13.72 41.02
C VAL A 451 -11.87 -14.57 42.27
N GLY A 452 -12.43 -15.78 42.28
CA GLY A 452 -12.23 -16.78 43.33
C GLY A 452 -10.91 -17.53 43.12
N ARG A 453 -10.97 -18.66 42.43
CA ARG A 453 -9.84 -19.50 42.03
C ARG A 453 -9.64 -19.46 40.52
N ILE A 454 -8.37 -19.50 40.11
CA ILE A 454 -7.96 -19.69 38.73
C ILE A 454 -7.41 -21.12 38.62
N LEU A 455 -8.06 -21.95 37.81
CA LEU A 455 -7.68 -23.35 37.58
C LEU A 455 -7.18 -23.48 36.14
N VAL A 456 -6.06 -24.16 35.95
CA VAL A 456 -5.56 -24.49 34.61
C VAL A 456 -5.41 -26.01 34.49
N GLU A 457 -6.06 -26.59 33.49
CA GLU A 457 -6.05 -28.01 33.19
C GLU A 457 -5.37 -28.23 31.83
N GLY A 458 -4.42 -29.18 31.76
CA GLY A 458 -3.60 -29.43 30.58
C GLY A 458 -2.22 -28.78 30.67
N GLY A 459 -1.66 -28.33 29.55
CA GLY A 459 -0.40 -27.55 29.55
C GLY A 459 0.76 -28.12 28.74
N GLY A 460 0.68 -29.36 28.26
CA GLY A 460 1.63 -29.92 27.28
C GLY A 460 3.10 -29.78 27.67
N ASP A 461 3.88 -29.16 26.78
CA ASP A 461 5.32 -28.89 26.86
C ASP A 461 5.68 -27.52 27.47
N VAL A 462 4.69 -26.73 27.93
CA VAL A 462 4.89 -25.38 28.47
C VAL A 462 5.04 -25.42 29.99
N PRO A 463 6.08 -24.78 30.58
CA PRO A 463 6.23 -24.71 32.03
C PRO A 463 5.04 -24.01 32.72
N PRO A 464 4.55 -24.52 33.87
CA PRO A 464 3.43 -23.90 34.60
C PRO A 464 3.65 -22.43 34.95
N ALA A 465 4.89 -22.03 35.27
CA ALA A 465 5.22 -20.64 35.57
C ALA A 465 4.98 -19.68 34.39
N GLU A 466 5.13 -20.15 33.14
CA GLU A 466 4.86 -19.33 31.95
C GLU A 466 3.35 -19.20 31.69
N ILE A 467 2.60 -20.27 31.94
CA ILE A 467 1.13 -20.29 31.90
C ILE A 467 0.55 -19.31 32.93
N ASP A 468 1.02 -19.38 34.18
CA ASP A 468 0.57 -18.51 35.28
C ASP A 468 0.91 -17.02 35.03
N ALA A 469 2.06 -16.77 34.41
CA ALA A 469 2.50 -15.42 34.04
C ALA A 469 1.64 -14.82 32.92
N ALA A 470 1.14 -15.64 31.99
CA ALA A 470 0.31 -15.20 30.87
C ALA A 470 -1.12 -14.82 31.26
N ILE A 471 -1.65 -15.41 32.34
CA ILE A 471 -2.97 -15.10 32.85
C ILE A 471 -2.93 -13.77 33.60
N VAL A 472 -3.66 -12.78 33.10
CA VAL A 472 -3.76 -11.43 33.71
C VAL A 472 -4.61 -11.44 34.97
N LEU A 473 -5.64 -12.29 35.02
CA LEU A 473 -6.52 -12.44 36.18
C LEU A 473 -5.72 -12.84 37.43
N ARG A 474 -6.12 -12.31 38.58
CA ARG A 474 -5.54 -12.63 39.90
C ARG A 474 -6.64 -12.84 40.92
N ASN A 475 -6.42 -13.77 41.85
CA ASN A 475 -7.36 -14.06 42.93
C ASN A 475 -7.69 -12.78 43.73
N ASP A 476 -8.96 -12.66 44.13
CA ASP A 476 -9.54 -11.56 44.93
C ASP A 476 -9.54 -10.17 44.26
N ARG A 477 -9.13 -10.08 42.99
CA ARG A 477 -9.31 -8.89 42.15
C ARG A 477 -10.68 -8.88 41.48
N PRO A 478 -11.17 -7.72 41.01
CA PRO A 478 -12.43 -7.66 40.27
C PRO A 478 -12.36 -8.49 38.99
N PHE A 479 -13.39 -9.27 38.71
CA PHE A 479 -13.45 -10.10 37.51
C PHE A 479 -13.71 -9.25 36.25
N SER A 480 -13.16 -9.69 35.12
CA SER A 480 -13.38 -9.06 33.83
C SER A 480 -13.39 -10.14 32.75
N TYR A 481 -14.51 -10.26 32.01
CA TYR A 481 -14.58 -11.14 30.84
C TYR A 481 -13.48 -10.83 29.82
N LEU A 482 -13.13 -9.55 29.67
CA LEU A 482 -12.04 -9.16 28.78
C LEU A 482 -10.70 -9.75 29.23
N GLN A 483 -10.41 -9.74 30.54
CA GLN A 483 -9.17 -10.31 31.06
C GLN A 483 -9.16 -11.84 31.03
N ALA A 484 -10.33 -12.49 31.15
CA ALA A 484 -10.47 -13.93 30.96
C ALA A 484 -10.15 -14.32 29.51
N GLU A 485 -10.77 -13.63 28.55
CA GLU A 485 -10.51 -13.81 27.11
C GLU A 485 -9.07 -13.46 26.72
N GLU A 486 -8.49 -12.40 27.28
CA GLU A 486 -7.07 -12.06 27.12
C GLU A 486 -6.17 -13.18 27.63
N GLY A 487 -6.52 -13.79 28.77
CA GLY A 487 -5.84 -14.97 29.31
C GLY A 487 -5.93 -16.16 28.36
N ARG A 488 -7.14 -16.51 27.90
CA ARG A 488 -7.36 -17.56 26.90
C ARG A 488 -6.54 -17.34 25.64
N ALA A 489 -6.60 -16.14 25.07
CA ALA A 489 -5.87 -15.77 23.86
C ALA A 489 -4.35 -15.80 24.07
N ALA A 490 -3.84 -15.30 25.21
CA ALA A 490 -2.42 -15.34 25.55
C ALA A 490 -1.91 -16.77 25.70
N LEU A 491 -2.69 -17.64 26.35
CA LEU A 491 -2.40 -19.06 26.45
C LEU A 491 -2.39 -19.72 25.06
N THR A 492 -3.41 -19.51 24.22
CA THR A 492 -3.40 -20.00 22.82
C THR A 492 -2.17 -19.50 22.05
N GLN A 493 -1.76 -18.25 22.27
CA GLN A 493 -0.59 -17.66 21.62
C GLN A 493 0.73 -18.33 22.03
N ILE A 494 0.89 -18.69 23.30
CA ILE A 494 2.07 -19.40 23.83
C ILE A 494 2.29 -20.73 23.09
N PHE A 495 1.22 -21.49 22.87
CA PHE A 495 1.28 -22.77 22.16
C PHE A 495 1.51 -22.58 20.65
N THR A 496 0.73 -21.69 20.01
CA THR A 496 0.88 -21.43 18.56
C THR A 496 2.28 -20.94 18.17
N ARG A 497 2.93 -20.13 19.02
CA ARG A 497 4.33 -19.70 18.85
C ARG A 497 5.36 -20.84 18.91
N ARG A 498 5.02 -21.95 19.57
CA ARG A 498 5.84 -23.17 19.65
C ARG A 498 5.55 -24.15 18.51
N GLY A 499 4.64 -23.79 17.60
CA GLY A 499 4.26 -24.60 16.44
C GLY A 499 2.97 -25.40 16.63
N HIS A 500 2.29 -25.27 17.77
CA HIS A 500 0.98 -25.85 18.00
C HIS A 500 -0.13 -25.00 17.34
N LEU A 501 -0.19 -25.02 16.01
CA LEU A 501 -1.15 -24.19 15.24
C LEU A 501 -2.63 -24.50 15.56
N TYR A 502 -2.90 -25.67 16.11
CA TYR A 502 -4.23 -26.17 16.43
C TYR A 502 -4.53 -26.16 17.92
N ALA A 503 -3.76 -25.42 18.72
CA ALA A 503 -3.98 -25.30 20.15
C ALA A 503 -5.37 -24.69 20.42
N ARG A 504 -6.17 -25.39 21.23
CA ARG A 504 -7.46 -24.90 21.71
C ARG A 504 -7.36 -24.62 23.20
N VAL A 505 -7.78 -23.43 23.59
CA VAL A 505 -7.94 -23.05 24.99
C VAL A 505 -9.38 -22.63 25.17
N GLU A 506 -10.07 -23.31 26.07
CA GLU A 506 -11.43 -23.01 26.48
C GLU A 506 -11.38 -22.43 27.89
N ASP A 507 -12.15 -21.39 28.16
CA ASP A 507 -12.41 -20.85 29.48
C ASP A 507 -13.84 -21.18 29.92
N GLU A 508 -13.98 -21.64 31.16
CA GLU A 508 -15.27 -21.87 31.80
C GLU A 508 -15.34 -21.03 33.08
N GLU A 509 -16.39 -20.24 33.23
CA GLU A 509 -16.67 -19.47 34.45
C GLU A 509 -17.75 -20.12 35.31
N GLU A 510 -17.42 -20.38 36.56
CA GLU A 510 -18.32 -20.95 37.56
C GLU A 510 -18.61 -19.89 38.62
N PHE A 511 -19.85 -19.38 38.63
CA PHE A 511 -20.28 -18.34 39.57
C PHE A 511 -20.70 -18.98 40.90
N GLU A 512 -20.09 -18.52 42.00
CA GLU A 512 -20.41 -18.94 43.36
C GLU A 512 -21.16 -17.80 44.07
N ASP A 513 -22.44 -18.03 44.35
CA ASP A 513 -23.24 -17.16 45.21
C ASP A 513 -22.91 -17.47 46.67
N THR A 514 -22.00 -16.70 47.26
CA THR A 514 -21.69 -16.86 48.68
C THR A 514 -22.79 -16.24 49.56
N PRO A 515 -23.19 -16.88 50.68
CA PRO A 515 -24.18 -16.34 51.61
C PRO A 515 -23.84 -14.96 52.20
N ASP A 516 -22.58 -14.53 52.12
CA ASP A 516 -22.05 -13.27 52.64
C ASP A 516 -22.22 -12.08 51.67
N GLY A 517 -22.88 -12.27 50.51
CA GLY A 517 -23.18 -11.19 49.56
C GLY A 517 -22.00 -10.77 48.67
N ALA A 518 -20.91 -11.54 48.64
CA ALA A 518 -19.79 -11.32 47.73
C ALA A 518 -19.91 -12.28 46.52
N SER A 519 -20.34 -11.76 45.38
CA SER A 519 -20.33 -12.53 44.12
C SER A 519 -18.89 -12.92 43.76
N ARG A 520 -18.59 -14.22 43.70
CA ARG A 520 -17.29 -14.76 43.30
C ARG A 520 -17.43 -15.58 42.02
N VAL A 521 -16.37 -15.63 41.22
CA VAL A 521 -16.31 -16.44 40.00
C VAL A 521 -14.99 -17.20 39.95
N ASP A 522 -15.07 -18.52 39.83
CA ASP A 522 -13.95 -19.40 39.56
C ASP A 522 -13.77 -19.52 38.04
N VAL A 523 -12.55 -19.33 37.55
CA VAL A 523 -12.24 -19.37 36.11
C VAL A 523 -11.35 -20.58 35.84
N ARG A 524 -11.82 -21.50 34.99
CA ARG A 524 -11.10 -22.71 34.60
C ARG A 524 -10.67 -22.61 33.14
N TYR A 525 -9.36 -22.67 32.88
CA TYR A 525 -8.81 -22.79 31.53
C TYR A 525 -8.50 -24.25 31.21
N ARG A 526 -9.11 -24.82 30.16
CA ARG A 526 -8.77 -26.14 29.61
C ARG A 526 -7.94 -25.98 28.36
N ILE A 527 -6.71 -26.50 28.39
CA ILE A 527 -5.74 -26.37 27.31
C ILE A 527 -5.59 -27.71 26.58
N GLN A 528 -5.84 -27.70 25.27
CA GLN A 528 -5.56 -28.79 24.34
C GLN A 528 -4.49 -28.31 23.33
N PRO A 529 -3.20 -28.64 23.54
CA PRO A 529 -2.11 -28.12 22.69
C PRO A 529 -2.19 -28.57 21.22
N GLY A 530 -2.73 -29.76 20.93
CA GLY A 530 -2.67 -30.34 19.58
C GLY A 530 -1.23 -30.70 19.15
N PRO A 531 -0.99 -31.15 17.91
CA PRO A 531 0.35 -31.50 17.43
C PRO A 531 1.19 -30.26 17.08
N ILE A 532 2.52 -30.37 17.18
CA ILE A 532 3.44 -29.40 16.56
C ILE A 532 3.39 -29.62 15.05
N VAL A 533 3.06 -28.57 14.31
CA VAL A 533 2.95 -28.61 12.86
C VAL A 533 4.30 -28.32 12.22
N ARG A 534 4.75 -29.22 11.35
CA ARG A 534 5.96 -29.07 10.53
C ARG A 534 5.61 -28.85 9.08
N VAL A 535 6.48 -28.15 8.36
CA VAL A 535 6.37 -27.96 6.92
C VAL A 535 6.73 -29.27 6.22
N GLY A 536 5.79 -29.84 5.47
CA GLY A 536 6.06 -30.98 4.58
C GLY A 536 6.64 -30.51 3.26
N TYR A 537 5.83 -29.79 2.47
CA TYR A 537 6.21 -29.21 1.19
C TYR A 537 5.66 -27.79 1.05
N VAL A 538 6.33 -26.94 0.27
CA VAL A 538 5.86 -25.59 -0.06
C VAL A 538 5.37 -25.60 -1.50
N GLU A 539 4.07 -25.41 -1.69
CA GLU A 539 3.42 -25.39 -3.00
C GLU A 539 3.15 -23.94 -3.43
N VAL A 540 3.65 -23.52 -4.58
CA VAL A 540 3.44 -22.16 -5.09
C VAL A 540 2.36 -22.13 -6.17
N ILE A 541 1.38 -21.24 -6.01
CA ILE A 541 0.24 -21.09 -6.92
C ILE A 541 0.11 -19.63 -7.35
N GLY A 542 -0.20 -19.39 -8.62
CA GLY A 542 -0.49 -18.05 -9.15
C GLY A 542 0.74 -17.27 -9.64
N HIS A 543 1.93 -17.86 -9.59
CA HIS A 543 3.08 -17.36 -10.34
C HIS A 543 2.84 -17.59 -11.85
N ARG A 544 3.03 -16.55 -12.67
CA ARG A 544 2.88 -16.64 -14.13
C ARG A 544 4.18 -16.27 -14.84
N ARG A 545 4.81 -15.19 -14.40
CA ARG A 545 6.08 -14.69 -14.95
C ARG A 545 7.24 -14.92 -14.01
N THR A 546 6.98 -14.97 -12.70
CA THR A 546 8.00 -15.15 -11.68
C THR A 546 8.42 -16.62 -11.62
N VAL A 547 9.73 -16.86 -11.53
CA VAL A 547 10.24 -18.24 -11.39
C VAL A 547 9.90 -18.78 -10.00
N GLU A 548 9.40 -20.01 -9.95
CA GLU A 548 8.96 -20.64 -8.70
C GLU A 548 10.10 -20.74 -7.68
N GLY A 549 11.32 -21.07 -8.12
CA GLY A 549 12.49 -21.16 -7.25
C GLY A 549 12.74 -19.87 -6.46
N LEU A 550 12.59 -18.70 -7.10
CA LEU A 550 12.72 -17.42 -6.41
C LEU A 550 11.65 -17.27 -5.31
N VAL A 551 10.41 -17.69 -5.55
CA VAL A 551 9.35 -17.63 -4.54
C VAL A 551 9.69 -18.53 -3.35
N ILE A 552 10.10 -19.78 -3.59
CA ILE A 552 10.45 -20.74 -2.54
C ILE A 552 11.62 -20.18 -1.69
N ASP A 553 12.65 -19.63 -2.34
CA ASP A 553 13.79 -19.04 -1.65
C ASP A 553 13.40 -17.81 -0.81
N LEU A 554 12.44 -17.01 -1.29
CA LEU A 554 11.92 -15.85 -0.57
C LEU A 554 11.02 -16.22 0.61
N VAL A 555 10.25 -17.31 0.48
CA VAL A 555 9.44 -17.87 1.58
C VAL A 555 10.36 -18.32 2.70
N GLY A 556 11.50 -18.94 2.38
CA GLY A 556 12.53 -19.30 3.36
C GLY A 556 12.11 -20.39 4.35
N LEU A 557 11.02 -21.11 4.06
CA LEU A 557 10.57 -22.29 4.80
C LEU A 557 11.04 -23.54 4.07
N LYS A 558 11.65 -24.47 4.82
CA LYS A 558 12.13 -25.76 4.31
C LYS A 558 11.32 -26.90 4.92
N GLN A 559 11.37 -28.05 4.27
CA GLN A 559 10.79 -29.28 4.81
C GLN A 559 11.38 -29.59 6.19
N GLY A 560 10.52 -29.91 7.15
CA GLY A 560 10.86 -30.21 8.54
C GLY A 560 10.85 -29.01 9.49
N ASP A 561 10.84 -27.78 8.95
CA ASP A 561 10.75 -26.56 9.76
C ASP A 561 9.45 -26.53 10.55
N VAL A 562 9.50 -26.00 11.78
CA VAL A 562 8.30 -25.81 12.60
C VAL A 562 7.51 -24.64 12.03
N LEU A 563 6.24 -24.89 11.70
CA LEU A 563 5.36 -23.88 11.13
C LEU A 563 4.73 -23.06 12.27
N THR A 564 5.12 -21.80 12.39
CA THR A 564 4.54 -20.85 13.36
C THR A 564 3.87 -19.67 12.62
N PRO A 565 2.93 -18.95 13.27
CA PRO A 565 2.35 -17.74 12.69
C PRO A 565 3.40 -16.69 12.30
N GLU A 566 4.46 -16.54 13.09
CA GLU A 566 5.55 -15.60 12.82
C GLU A 566 6.39 -16.02 11.61
N ALA A 567 6.54 -17.32 11.38
CA ALA A 567 7.24 -17.85 10.22
C ALA A 567 6.42 -17.59 8.93
N ILE A 568 5.10 -17.80 8.99
CA ILE A 568 4.14 -17.50 7.91
C ILE A 568 4.16 -16.00 7.58
N ASP A 569 3.97 -15.13 8.59
CA ASP A 569 3.93 -13.68 8.39
C ASP A 569 5.25 -13.16 7.82
N ARG A 570 6.40 -13.62 8.34
CA ARG A 570 7.72 -13.25 7.81
C ARG A 570 7.88 -13.63 6.35
N ALA A 571 7.42 -14.81 5.95
CA ALA A 571 7.45 -15.28 4.57
C ALA A 571 6.52 -14.45 3.67
N GLN A 572 5.29 -14.16 4.12
CA GLN A 572 4.36 -13.27 3.41
C GLN A 572 4.94 -11.87 3.20
N GLN A 573 5.50 -11.27 4.26
CA GLN A 573 6.14 -9.97 4.18
C GLN A 573 7.38 -9.99 3.28
N ALA A 574 8.18 -11.06 3.30
CA ALA A 574 9.35 -11.20 2.44
C ALA A 574 8.97 -11.19 0.95
N LEU A 575 7.85 -11.84 0.59
CA LEU A 575 7.26 -11.84 -0.74
C LEU A 575 6.67 -10.47 -1.10
N LEU A 576 5.85 -9.87 -0.25
CA LEU A 576 5.22 -8.57 -0.52
C LEU A 576 6.25 -7.44 -0.67
N ARG A 577 7.31 -7.45 0.14
CA ARG A 577 8.41 -6.46 0.09
C ARG A 577 9.20 -6.51 -1.22
N THR A 578 9.05 -7.55 -2.04
CA THR A 578 9.67 -7.57 -3.37
C THR A 578 9.03 -6.58 -4.35
N GLY A 579 7.79 -6.15 -4.09
CA GLY A 579 7.00 -5.35 -5.04
C GLY A 579 6.42 -6.17 -6.22
N LEU A 580 6.69 -7.48 -6.30
CA LEU A 580 6.22 -8.33 -7.41
C LEU A 580 4.75 -8.75 -7.28
N PHE A 581 4.18 -8.71 -6.08
CA PHE A 581 2.86 -9.27 -5.81
C PHE A 581 1.92 -8.22 -5.18
N PHE A 582 0.64 -8.26 -5.58
CA PHE A 582 -0.45 -7.51 -4.93
C PHE A 582 -0.86 -8.19 -3.63
N SER A 583 -0.83 -9.52 -3.60
CA SER A 583 -1.13 -10.34 -2.43
C SER A 583 -0.25 -11.59 -2.45
N ALA A 584 0.19 -12.00 -1.27
CA ALA A 584 0.90 -13.26 -1.03
C ALA A 584 0.29 -13.88 0.22
N THR A 585 -0.49 -14.94 0.04
CA THR A 585 -1.20 -15.63 1.11
C THR A 585 -0.54 -16.98 1.34
N LEU A 586 -0.08 -17.22 2.57
CA LEU A 586 0.47 -18.51 2.96
C LEU A 586 -0.53 -19.20 3.89
N THR A 587 -1.02 -20.36 3.47
CA THR A 587 -1.99 -21.14 4.23
C THR A 587 -1.58 -22.61 4.27
N PRO A 588 -1.66 -23.28 5.43
CA PRO A 588 -1.59 -24.74 5.46
C PRO A 588 -2.71 -25.34 4.62
N ARG A 589 -2.43 -26.38 3.84
CA ARG A 589 -3.44 -27.14 3.11
C ARG A 589 -4.39 -27.84 4.10
N ASN A 590 -5.69 -27.80 3.81
CA ASN A 590 -6.75 -28.30 4.69
C ASN A 590 -6.58 -27.76 6.12
N PRO A 591 -6.71 -26.42 6.32
CA PRO A 591 -6.37 -25.79 7.58
C PRO A 591 -7.20 -26.35 8.75
N ASP A 592 -8.42 -26.83 8.52
CA ASP A 592 -9.29 -27.33 9.59
C ASP A 592 -8.91 -28.70 10.17
N VAL A 593 -7.97 -29.42 9.54
CA VAL A 593 -7.56 -30.77 9.96
C VAL A 593 -6.26 -30.69 10.77
N PRO A 594 -6.25 -31.10 12.05
CA PRO A 594 -5.03 -31.08 12.86
C PRO A 594 -4.06 -32.21 12.49
N GLU A 595 -2.97 -31.88 11.80
CA GLU A 595 -1.91 -32.83 11.39
C GLU A 595 -0.54 -32.30 11.80
N GLY A 596 0.38 -33.21 12.14
CA GLY A 596 1.75 -32.84 12.55
C GLY A 596 2.67 -32.42 11.39
N GLU A 597 2.29 -32.72 10.16
CA GLU A 597 2.99 -32.27 8.96
C GLU A 597 1.97 -31.69 7.97
N LYS A 598 2.24 -30.48 7.46
CA LYS A 598 1.35 -29.76 6.54
C LYS A 598 2.09 -29.26 5.32
N THR A 599 1.45 -29.38 4.16
CA THR A 599 1.87 -28.66 2.95
C THR A 599 1.47 -27.19 3.08
N VAL A 600 2.41 -26.27 2.91
CA VAL A 600 2.15 -24.83 2.93
C VAL A 600 1.87 -24.35 1.51
N GLN A 601 0.66 -23.85 1.29
CA GLN A 601 0.25 -23.31 -0.01
C GLN A 601 0.49 -21.80 -0.04
N VAL A 602 1.28 -21.37 -1.02
CA VAL A 602 1.64 -19.97 -1.28
C VAL A 602 0.80 -19.49 -2.47
N GLN A 603 -0.27 -18.76 -2.20
CA GLN A 603 -1.14 -18.19 -3.23
C GLN A 603 -0.70 -16.76 -3.57
N LEU A 604 -0.34 -16.53 -4.82
CA LEU A 604 0.23 -15.28 -5.32
C LEU A 604 -0.70 -14.59 -6.32
N ARG A 605 -0.73 -13.26 -6.26
CA ARG A 605 -1.28 -12.42 -7.33
C ARG A 605 -0.20 -11.45 -7.81
N GLU A 606 0.39 -11.71 -8.96
CA GLU A 606 1.46 -10.87 -9.54
C GLU A 606 0.96 -9.45 -9.90
N ARG A 607 1.84 -8.47 -9.73
CA ARG A 607 1.63 -7.08 -10.18
C ARG A 607 1.97 -6.91 -11.66
N PRO A 608 1.40 -5.89 -12.33
CA PRO A 608 1.90 -5.44 -13.63
C PRO A 608 3.38 -5.09 -13.53
N THR A 609 4.17 -5.58 -14.49
CA THR A 609 5.62 -5.41 -14.50
C THR A 609 6.07 -4.21 -15.32
N ARG A 610 5.15 -3.52 -16.00
CA ARG A 610 5.44 -2.38 -16.88
C ARG A 610 4.82 -1.14 -16.28
N ASP A 611 5.61 -0.09 -16.17
CA ASP A 611 5.17 1.23 -15.73
C ASP A 611 5.76 2.28 -16.67
N PHE A 612 4.92 3.24 -17.08
CA PHE A 612 5.34 4.35 -17.93
C PHE A 612 4.85 5.66 -17.30
N GLN A 613 5.78 6.56 -17.05
CA GLN A 613 5.51 7.86 -16.46
C GLN A 613 6.04 8.93 -17.40
N ALA A 614 5.24 9.97 -17.64
CA ALA A 614 5.67 11.14 -18.39
C ALA A 614 5.23 12.39 -17.63
N SER A 615 6.13 13.36 -17.53
CA SER A 615 5.87 14.65 -16.90
C SER A 615 6.33 15.78 -17.81
N ILE A 616 5.60 16.89 -17.74
CA ILE A 616 5.96 18.15 -18.36
C ILE A 616 5.96 19.23 -17.28
N GLY A 617 6.70 20.30 -17.50
CA GLY A 617 6.85 21.36 -16.52
C GLY A 617 7.57 22.56 -17.10
N PHE A 618 7.70 23.57 -16.26
CA PHE A 618 8.33 24.82 -16.61
C PHE A 618 9.01 25.40 -15.37
N SER A 619 10.23 25.92 -15.52
CA SER A 619 10.85 26.80 -14.53
C SER A 619 11.39 28.06 -15.21
N LEU A 620 11.51 29.16 -14.48
CA LEU A 620 12.15 30.37 -15.05
C LEU A 620 13.63 30.15 -15.37
N ALA A 621 14.30 29.30 -14.60
CA ALA A 621 15.73 29.02 -14.75
C ALA A 621 16.05 28.05 -15.90
N ASP A 622 15.24 26.99 -16.07
CA ASP A 622 15.49 25.91 -17.03
C ASP A 622 14.49 25.90 -18.21
N GLY A 623 13.51 26.81 -18.20
CA GLY A 623 12.47 26.91 -19.22
C GLY A 623 11.50 25.71 -19.24
N PRO A 624 10.93 25.35 -20.41
CA PRO A 624 10.13 24.14 -20.58
C PRO A 624 10.94 22.88 -20.30
N ARG A 625 10.31 21.93 -19.61
CA ARG A 625 10.91 20.66 -19.18
C ARG A 625 10.00 19.50 -19.52
N ALA A 626 10.60 18.39 -19.93
CA ALA A 626 9.91 17.14 -20.16
C ALA A 626 10.73 15.98 -19.59
N ALA A 627 10.06 15.03 -18.96
CA ALA A 627 10.66 13.78 -18.53
C ALA A 627 9.77 12.61 -18.91
N ALA A 628 10.40 11.50 -19.28
CA ALA A 628 9.75 10.22 -19.50
C ALA A 628 10.55 9.13 -18.79
N GLN A 629 9.86 8.22 -18.13
CA GLN A 629 10.42 7.06 -17.47
C GLN A 629 9.64 5.82 -17.89
N TRP A 630 10.36 4.82 -18.38
CA TRP A 630 9.80 3.49 -18.61
C TRP A 630 10.50 2.48 -17.70
N THR A 631 9.72 1.76 -16.90
CA THR A 631 10.21 0.72 -16.02
C THR A 631 9.64 -0.64 -16.45
N GLN A 632 10.52 -1.61 -16.67
CA GLN A 632 10.19 -3.01 -16.89
C GLN A 632 10.77 -3.83 -15.73
N GLY A 633 9.92 -4.14 -14.76
CA GLY A 633 10.23 -5.01 -13.63
C GLY A 633 10.16 -6.51 -13.99
N ASN A 634 10.63 -7.33 -13.06
CA ASN A 634 10.62 -8.79 -13.11
C ASN A 634 11.17 -9.41 -14.43
N ILE A 635 12.23 -8.83 -14.97
CA ILE A 635 12.92 -9.36 -16.14
C ILE A 635 13.43 -10.77 -15.83
N LEU A 636 13.24 -11.69 -16.79
CA LEU A 636 13.55 -13.12 -16.66
C LEU A 636 12.86 -13.81 -15.47
N GLY A 637 11.81 -13.20 -14.90
CA GLY A 637 11.11 -13.73 -13.73
C GLY A 637 11.91 -13.68 -12.42
N ARG A 638 13.00 -12.89 -12.37
CA ARG A 638 13.98 -12.87 -11.27
C ARG A 638 14.01 -11.58 -10.45
N ASN A 639 12.94 -10.79 -10.49
CA ASN A 639 12.88 -9.45 -9.87
C ASN A 639 13.94 -8.45 -10.40
N LEU A 640 14.50 -8.68 -11.58
CA LEU A 640 15.39 -7.73 -12.24
C LEU A 640 14.56 -6.58 -12.82
N THR A 641 15.03 -5.35 -12.65
CA THR A 641 14.30 -4.15 -13.09
C THR A 641 15.14 -3.35 -14.06
N PHE A 642 14.63 -3.20 -15.28
CA PHE A 642 15.15 -2.25 -16.26
C PHE A 642 14.41 -0.92 -16.13
N THR A 643 15.14 0.18 -16.15
CA THR A 643 14.60 1.54 -16.12
C THR A 643 15.26 2.34 -17.23
N ALA A 644 14.45 2.99 -18.06
CA ALA A 644 14.91 3.97 -19.03
C ALA A 644 14.32 5.33 -18.64
N VAL A 645 15.18 6.29 -18.34
CA VAL A 645 14.80 7.67 -17.99
C VAL A 645 15.35 8.59 -19.06
N ALA A 646 14.49 9.47 -19.58
CA ALA A 646 14.87 10.55 -20.46
C ALA A 646 14.35 11.87 -19.88
N LYS A 647 15.23 12.85 -19.71
CA LYS A 647 14.91 14.22 -19.29
C LYS A 647 15.41 15.18 -20.34
N ALA A 648 14.64 16.21 -20.62
CA ALA A 648 14.97 17.28 -21.55
C ALA A 648 14.51 18.62 -20.99
N ASP A 649 15.44 19.56 -20.83
CA ASP A 649 15.20 20.92 -20.35
C ASP A 649 15.65 21.93 -21.42
N PHE A 650 14.88 23.01 -21.61
CA PHE A 650 15.14 24.03 -22.62
C PHE A 650 15.42 25.40 -21.96
N PRO A 651 16.66 25.64 -21.49
CA PRO A 651 17.01 26.81 -20.69
C PRO A 651 17.17 28.08 -21.54
N PHE A 652 16.07 28.57 -22.12
CA PHE A 652 16.09 29.70 -23.06
C PHE A 652 16.55 31.03 -22.46
N THR A 653 16.48 31.18 -21.13
CA THR A 653 16.96 32.36 -20.39
C THR A 653 18.48 32.36 -20.20
N ARG A 654 19.16 31.22 -20.43
CA ARG A 654 20.63 31.08 -20.31
C ARG A 654 21.36 31.22 -21.66
N PHE A 655 20.65 31.43 -22.76
CA PHE A 655 21.28 31.58 -24.07
C PHE A 655 22.06 32.89 -24.15
N GLN A 656 23.25 32.81 -24.76
CA GLN A 656 24.15 33.93 -24.90
C GLN A 656 23.55 34.98 -25.83
N THR A 657 23.91 36.24 -25.63
CA THR A 657 23.67 37.29 -26.60
C THR A 657 24.99 37.83 -27.12
N GLU A 658 25.17 37.88 -28.43
CA GLU A 658 26.33 38.49 -29.07
C GLU A 658 25.96 39.85 -29.67
N ARG A 659 26.91 40.79 -29.65
CA ARG A 659 26.79 42.05 -30.38
C ARG A 659 27.20 41.81 -31.82
N TYR A 660 26.28 42.01 -32.74
CA TYR A 660 26.50 41.89 -34.17
C TYR A 660 26.31 43.25 -34.83
N CYS A 661 27.23 43.60 -35.73
CA CYS A 661 27.11 44.81 -36.53
C CYS A 661 26.22 44.50 -37.76
N PRO A 662 25.03 45.10 -37.89
CA PRO A 662 24.18 44.91 -39.07
C PRO A 662 24.73 45.61 -40.31
N LEU A 663 25.76 46.47 -40.15
CA LEU A 663 26.44 47.19 -41.22
C LEU A 663 27.75 46.49 -41.60
N PRO A 664 28.32 46.78 -42.79
CA PRO A 664 29.64 46.24 -43.19
C PRO A 664 30.77 46.60 -42.22
N THR A 665 30.67 47.76 -41.57
CA THR A 665 31.57 48.24 -40.53
C THR A 665 30.79 49.11 -39.55
N CYS A 666 31.01 48.89 -38.25
CA CYS A 666 30.49 49.74 -37.18
C CYS A 666 31.66 50.51 -36.57
N THR A 667 31.51 51.83 -36.43
CA THR A 667 32.53 52.72 -35.84
C THR A 667 32.16 53.17 -34.43
N ASP A 668 30.94 52.89 -33.99
CA ASP A 668 30.39 53.30 -32.71
C ASP A 668 29.64 52.11 -32.08
N VAL A 669 29.76 51.94 -30.75
CA VAL A 669 29.14 50.88 -29.97
C VAL A 669 27.61 50.93 -30.05
N SER A 670 27.03 52.11 -30.27
CA SER A 670 25.58 52.31 -30.48
C SER A 670 25.03 51.66 -31.75
N GLN A 671 25.90 51.30 -32.71
CA GLN A 671 25.52 50.69 -34.00
C GLN A 671 25.42 49.17 -33.94
N TYR A 672 25.85 48.55 -32.83
CA TYR A 672 25.79 47.10 -32.66
C TYR A 672 24.41 46.67 -32.15
N GLU A 673 23.78 45.73 -32.85
CA GLU A 673 22.57 45.08 -32.38
C GLU A 673 22.93 43.85 -31.54
N THR A 674 22.04 43.49 -30.61
CA THR A 674 22.23 42.33 -29.75
C THR A 674 21.38 41.17 -30.25
N ARG A 675 22.01 40.04 -30.61
CA ARG A 675 21.34 38.84 -31.10
C ARG A 675 21.59 37.67 -30.16
N ILE A 676 20.60 36.79 -29.98
CA ILE A 676 20.80 35.52 -29.25
C ILE A 676 21.73 34.61 -30.07
N LYS A 677 22.87 34.25 -29.48
CA LYS A 677 23.80 33.24 -29.98
C LYS A 677 23.36 31.88 -29.46
N TYR A 678 22.86 31.04 -30.37
CA TYR A 678 22.51 29.65 -30.05
C TYR A 678 23.79 28.81 -29.93
N PRO A 679 23.89 27.91 -28.93
CA PRO A 679 25.00 26.98 -28.84
C PRO A 679 25.04 26.05 -30.07
N GLU A 680 26.23 25.57 -30.41
CA GLU A 680 26.38 24.61 -31.51
C GLU A 680 25.59 23.32 -31.22
N GLY A 681 24.79 22.88 -32.20
CA GLY A 681 23.94 21.71 -32.06
C GLY A 681 22.54 22.02 -31.50
N ILE A 682 21.92 21.03 -30.85
CA ILE A 682 20.57 21.16 -30.29
C ILE A 682 20.67 21.81 -28.90
N PRO A 683 20.06 22.99 -28.66
CA PRO A 683 20.17 23.74 -27.42
C PRO A 683 19.24 23.20 -26.32
N ILE A 684 19.32 21.89 -26.06
CA ILE A 684 18.50 21.16 -25.09
C ILE A 684 19.45 20.49 -24.09
N GLU A 685 19.30 20.82 -22.81
CA GLU A 685 19.88 20.01 -21.73
C GLU A 685 19.16 18.66 -21.71
N ARG A 686 19.90 17.57 -21.59
CA ARG A 686 19.29 16.23 -21.59
C ARG A 686 20.06 15.25 -20.75
N VAL A 687 19.31 14.38 -20.11
CA VAL A 687 19.83 13.21 -19.40
C VAL A 687 19.10 11.99 -19.93
N ILE A 688 19.84 11.01 -20.44
CA ILE A 688 19.33 9.68 -20.79
C ILE A 688 20.05 8.69 -19.88
N ASP A 689 19.28 7.95 -19.09
CA ASP A 689 19.79 6.95 -18.15
C ASP A 689 19.10 5.61 -18.42
N LEU A 690 19.89 4.60 -18.76
CA LEU A 690 19.46 3.23 -19.00
C LEU A 690 20.04 2.34 -17.91
N GLY A 691 19.21 2.00 -16.93
CA GLY A 691 19.60 1.23 -15.75
C GLY A 691 19.05 -0.20 -15.74
N LEU A 692 19.88 -1.15 -15.36
CA LEU A 692 19.46 -2.49 -14.93
C LEU A 692 19.81 -2.65 -13.45
N SER A 693 18.80 -2.87 -12.61
CA SER A 693 19.01 -3.06 -11.18
C SER A 693 18.41 -4.36 -10.65
N ALA A 694 19.14 -4.96 -9.71
CA ALA A 694 18.71 -6.10 -8.92
C ALA A 694 18.43 -5.59 -7.50
N PRO A 695 17.16 -5.56 -7.04
CA PRO A 695 16.80 -5.08 -5.69
C PRO A 695 17.33 -6.00 -4.58
N ARG A 696 17.73 -7.23 -4.92
CA ARG A 696 18.45 -8.17 -4.07
C ARG A 696 19.48 -8.91 -4.92
N LEU A 697 20.73 -8.98 -4.45
CA LEU A 697 21.81 -9.75 -5.07
C LEU A 697 21.67 -11.25 -4.77
N TYR A 698 20.57 -11.88 -5.19
CA TYR A 698 20.38 -13.32 -5.00
C TYR A 698 21.34 -14.13 -5.89
N PRO A 699 22.02 -15.19 -5.39
CA PRO A 699 21.93 -15.79 -4.05
C PRO A 699 22.94 -15.24 -3.02
N LEU A 700 23.79 -14.28 -3.40
CA LEU A 700 24.87 -13.76 -2.55
C LEU A 700 24.37 -13.07 -1.27
N THR A 701 23.34 -12.22 -1.37
CA THR A 701 22.77 -11.49 -0.22
C THR A 701 21.41 -10.87 -0.55
N ASN A 702 20.53 -10.85 0.45
CA ASN A 702 19.20 -10.22 0.39
C ASN A 702 19.17 -8.77 0.93
N GLU A 703 20.33 -8.25 1.36
CA GLU A 703 20.44 -6.94 2.02
C GLU A 703 20.95 -5.84 1.08
N LEU A 704 21.58 -6.25 -0.03
CA LEU A 704 22.20 -5.36 -0.99
C LEU A 704 21.38 -5.29 -2.28
N ARG A 705 21.16 -4.06 -2.76
CA ARG A 705 20.73 -3.75 -4.12
C ARG A 705 21.98 -3.52 -4.95
N ALA A 706 21.96 -3.96 -6.21
CA ALA A 706 22.98 -3.59 -7.18
C ALA A 706 22.35 -2.99 -8.44
N GLY A 707 23.07 -2.09 -9.09
CA GLY A 707 22.66 -1.44 -10.33
C GLY A 707 23.82 -1.31 -11.31
N ILE A 708 23.50 -1.35 -12.59
CA ILE A 708 24.38 -0.93 -13.67
C ILE A 708 23.60 0.04 -14.54
N ASP A 709 24.12 1.24 -14.73
CA ASP A 709 23.49 2.33 -15.44
C ASP A 709 24.39 2.81 -16.60
N LEU A 710 23.79 3.12 -17.74
CA LEU A 710 24.44 3.80 -18.86
C LEU A 710 23.85 5.19 -18.97
N ILE A 711 24.70 6.21 -18.81
CA ILE A 711 24.28 7.60 -18.64
C ILE A 711 24.85 8.44 -19.79
N HIS A 712 23.98 9.15 -20.49
CA HIS A 712 24.32 10.24 -21.38
C HIS A 712 23.79 11.54 -20.80
N GLU A 713 24.67 12.53 -20.64
CA GLU A 713 24.34 13.83 -20.08
C GLU A 713 24.85 14.95 -21.00
N ARG A 714 23.98 15.91 -21.28
CA ARG A 714 24.32 17.18 -21.93
C ARG A 714 23.82 18.30 -21.01
N ALA A 715 24.73 19.11 -20.49
CA ALA A 715 24.41 20.22 -19.60
C ALA A 715 24.91 21.53 -20.19
N LEU A 716 24.06 22.56 -20.18
CA LEU A 716 24.30 23.89 -20.76
C LEU A 716 24.29 24.90 -19.61
N ARG A 717 25.43 25.05 -18.95
CA ARG A 717 25.60 26.05 -17.89
C ARG A 717 26.20 27.34 -18.44
N PRO A 718 25.95 28.49 -17.80
CA PRO A 718 26.56 29.75 -18.21
C PRO A 718 28.10 29.70 -18.25
N SER A 719 28.71 28.98 -17.28
CA SER A 719 30.16 28.85 -17.14
C SER A 719 30.78 27.71 -17.97
N TYR A 720 30.01 26.69 -18.37
CA TYR A 720 30.52 25.56 -19.14
C TYR A 720 29.42 24.81 -19.91
N ASP A 721 29.82 24.16 -21.00
CA ASP A 721 29.02 23.20 -21.75
C ASP A 721 29.64 21.80 -21.58
N LEU A 722 28.82 20.82 -21.19
CA LEU A 722 29.25 19.45 -20.88
C LEU A 722 28.52 18.45 -21.77
N THR A 723 29.26 17.56 -22.41
CA THR A 723 28.74 16.28 -22.91
C THR A 723 29.46 15.14 -22.22
N LYS A 724 28.71 14.20 -21.63
CA LYS A 724 29.28 13.07 -20.89
C LYS A 724 28.57 11.77 -21.25
N PHE A 725 29.36 10.73 -21.50
CA PHE A 725 28.91 9.35 -21.65
C PHE A 725 29.61 8.50 -20.59
N SER A 726 28.83 7.85 -19.72
CA SER A 726 29.40 7.05 -18.64
C SER A 726 28.62 5.77 -18.38
N ALA A 727 29.31 4.80 -17.79
CA ALA A 727 28.74 3.60 -17.22
C ALA A 727 28.98 3.63 -15.72
N GLN A 728 27.94 3.36 -14.94
CA GLN A 728 27.99 3.37 -13.48
C GLN A 728 27.59 2.00 -12.94
N ALA A 729 28.35 1.46 -12.01
CA ALA A 729 27.96 0.29 -11.22
C ALA A 729 27.74 0.73 -9.77
N SER A 730 26.63 0.33 -9.16
CA SER A 730 26.23 0.76 -7.82
C SER A 730 25.87 -0.43 -6.92
N VAL A 731 26.13 -0.29 -5.62
CA VAL A 731 25.68 -1.23 -4.58
C VAL A 731 25.16 -0.44 -3.37
N ASP A 732 23.92 -0.71 -2.96
CA ASP A 732 23.24 -0.03 -1.85
C ASP A 732 22.78 -1.00 -0.76
N LEU A 733 22.93 -0.61 0.51
CA LEU A 733 22.39 -1.30 1.67
C LEU A 733 20.91 -0.90 1.89
N THR A 734 20.01 -1.87 1.89
CA THR A 734 18.54 -1.63 1.87
C THR A 734 17.79 -2.01 3.16
N ARG A 735 18.50 -2.50 4.19
CA ARG A 735 17.87 -3.26 5.30
C ARG A 735 17.43 -2.44 6.53
N ARG A 736 17.89 -1.19 6.71
CA ARG A 736 17.59 -0.43 7.93
C ARG A 736 16.91 0.88 7.59
N GLN A 737 15.58 0.97 7.55
CA GLN A 737 14.98 2.30 7.80
C GLN A 737 15.34 2.67 9.24
N PRO A 738 15.99 3.81 9.51
CA PRO A 738 16.05 5.05 8.69
C PRO A 738 17.34 5.32 7.90
N VAL A 739 18.30 4.39 7.84
CA VAL A 739 19.65 4.55 7.26
C VAL A 739 19.82 3.83 5.91
N THR A 740 20.17 4.57 4.87
CA THR A 740 20.62 4.04 3.56
C THR A 740 22.09 4.38 3.35
N ALA A 741 22.88 3.44 2.85
CA ALA A 741 24.26 3.67 2.49
C ALA A 741 24.57 2.95 1.17
N GLY A 742 25.34 3.58 0.30
CA GLY A 742 25.66 3.04 -1.01
C GLY A 742 27.01 3.49 -1.51
N ILE A 743 27.53 2.75 -2.48
CA ILE A 743 28.76 3.09 -3.20
C ILE A 743 28.52 2.88 -4.69
N ALA A 744 28.91 3.86 -5.49
CA ALA A 744 28.88 3.75 -6.94
C ALA A 744 30.25 4.01 -7.54
N TYR A 745 30.60 3.28 -8.60
CA TYR A 745 31.78 3.53 -9.41
C TYR A 745 31.33 3.86 -10.83
N GLU A 746 31.67 5.06 -11.29
CA GLU A 746 31.39 5.57 -12.63
C GLU A 746 32.68 5.61 -13.43
N VAL A 747 32.63 5.14 -14.67
CA VAL A 747 33.70 5.30 -15.66
C VAL A 747 33.10 5.92 -16.90
N GLY A 748 33.78 6.90 -17.50
CA GLY A 748 33.20 7.59 -18.63
C GLY A 748 34.16 8.47 -19.41
N TYR A 749 33.60 9.01 -20.49
CA TYR A 749 34.19 10.05 -21.33
C TYR A 749 33.39 11.34 -21.14
N GLN A 750 34.09 12.46 -21.02
CA GLN A 750 33.47 13.78 -21.03
C GLN A 750 34.19 14.74 -21.98
N ASP A 751 33.42 15.60 -22.64
CA ASP A 751 33.85 16.78 -23.38
C ASP A 751 33.30 18.01 -22.65
N LEU A 752 34.18 18.79 -22.06
CA LEU A 752 33.85 20.02 -21.34
C LEU A 752 34.40 21.20 -22.13
N ARG A 753 33.49 22.07 -22.59
CA ARG A 753 33.83 23.31 -23.27
C ARG A 753 33.56 24.49 -22.35
N VAL A 754 34.46 25.45 -22.37
CA VAL A 754 34.30 26.67 -21.60
C VAL A 754 33.24 27.55 -22.29
N GLY A 755 32.27 28.03 -21.52
CA GLY A 755 31.30 28.99 -22.04
C GLY A 755 32.00 30.34 -22.26
N VAL A 756 31.69 31.06 -23.34
CA VAL A 756 32.27 32.38 -23.68
C VAL A 756 31.92 33.50 -22.64
N GLN A 757 31.17 33.18 -21.58
CA GLN A 757 31.02 34.03 -20.39
C GLN A 757 32.04 33.72 -19.28
N SER A 758 32.83 32.65 -19.40
CA SER A 758 33.98 32.48 -18.54
C SER A 758 35.09 33.43 -18.98
N ILE A 759 35.64 34.04 -17.96
CA ILE A 759 36.68 35.05 -17.87
C ILE A 759 37.95 34.80 -18.71
N GLU A 760 38.15 33.58 -19.18
CA GLU A 760 39.46 33.08 -19.62
C GLU A 760 39.74 33.24 -21.13
N ASP A 761 38.71 33.42 -21.97
CA ASP A 761 38.88 33.46 -23.44
C ASP A 761 39.52 34.76 -23.95
N THR A 762 39.60 35.82 -23.15
CA THR A 762 40.19 37.11 -23.57
C THR A 762 41.67 37.31 -23.16
N LEU A 763 42.30 36.33 -22.50
CA LEU A 763 43.64 36.47 -21.90
C LEU A 763 44.70 35.54 -22.49
N SER A 764 44.75 35.29 -23.80
CA SER A 764 45.85 34.53 -24.42
C SER A 764 47.19 35.31 -24.44
N GLY A 765 47.51 36.05 -23.36
CA GLY A 765 48.73 36.84 -23.27
C GLY A 765 49.20 37.24 -21.87
N LEU A 766 48.38 37.20 -20.81
CA LEU A 766 48.81 37.64 -19.47
C LEU A 766 48.25 36.75 -18.36
N ASP A 767 49.18 36.01 -17.74
CA ASP A 767 49.13 35.22 -16.51
C ASP A 767 48.57 33.78 -16.58
N GLN A 768 49.50 32.82 -16.60
CA GLN A 768 49.25 31.37 -16.60
C GLN A 768 48.82 30.81 -15.23
N ARG A 769 48.90 31.60 -14.14
CA ARG A 769 48.57 31.13 -12.77
C ARG A 769 47.08 31.15 -12.43
N ILE A 770 46.25 31.80 -13.24
CA ILE A 770 44.83 32.05 -12.95
C ILE A 770 43.91 31.06 -13.72
N ARG A 771 44.43 30.38 -14.76
CA ARG A 771 43.67 29.43 -15.56
C ARG A 771 43.48 28.09 -14.85
N ARG A 772 42.24 27.78 -14.46
CA ARG A 772 41.88 26.48 -13.83
C ARG A 772 40.60 25.84 -14.35
N LEU A 773 39.96 26.35 -15.40
CA LEU A 773 38.90 25.59 -16.09
C LEU A 773 39.56 24.75 -17.20
N PRO A 774 39.84 23.44 -16.99
CA PRO A 774 40.33 22.59 -18.06
C PRO A 774 39.21 22.40 -19.10
N ALA A 775 39.24 23.21 -20.16
CA ALA A 775 38.42 22.99 -21.34
C ALA A 775 39.05 21.84 -22.15
N GLY A 776 38.34 20.74 -22.32
CA GLY A 776 38.90 19.59 -23.01
C GLY A 776 38.10 18.32 -22.85
N THR A 777 38.68 17.27 -23.42
CA THR A 777 38.12 15.92 -23.36
C THR A 777 38.89 15.11 -22.33
N MET A 778 38.21 14.25 -21.56
CA MET A 778 38.89 13.33 -20.66
C MET A 778 38.15 12.01 -20.47
N LEU A 779 38.92 10.94 -20.28
CA LEU A 779 38.46 9.68 -19.70
C LEU A 779 38.65 9.73 -18.20
N PHE A 780 37.62 9.40 -17.43
CA PHE A 780 37.65 9.48 -15.98
C PHE A 780 37.05 8.25 -15.30
N GLY A 781 37.47 8.03 -14.06
CA GLY A 781 36.83 7.16 -13.09
C GLY A 781 36.42 7.96 -11.86
N SER A 782 35.24 7.69 -11.30
CA SER A 782 34.68 8.37 -10.12
C SER A 782 34.10 7.36 -9.14
N LEU A 783 34.55 7.38 -7.88
CA LEU A 783 34.03 6.56 -6.79
C LEU A 783 33.19 7.42 -5.84
N ARG A 784 31.92 7.05 -5.67
CA ARG A 784 30.88 7.87 -5.03
C ARG A 784 30.23 7.14 -3.85
N PRO A 785 30.79 7.22 -2.64
CA PRO A 785 30.10 6.77 -1.44
C PRO A 785 29.01 7.77 -1.01
N VAL A 786 27.85 7.27 -0.60
CA VAL A 786 26.74 8.07 -0.07
C VAL A 786 26.16 7.44 1.18
N ALA A 787 25.79 8.27 2.15
CA ALA A 787 25.03 7.87 3.33
C ALA A 787 23.86 8.84 3.53
N LEU A 788 22.70 8.27 3.85
CA LEU A 788 21.44 8.98 4.05
C LEU A 788 20.79 8.47 5.34
N VAL A 789 20.36 9.38 6.20
CA VAL A 789 19.51 9.12 7.36
C VAL A 789 18.23 9.93 7.18
N ASP A 790 17.09 9.25 7.07
CA ASP A 790 15.78 9.88 6.89
C ASP A 790 14.84 9.51 8.05
N LEU A 791 14.65 10.47 8.96
CA LEU A 791 13.80 10.38 10.15
C LEU A 791 12.56 11.27 10.02
N ARG A 792 12.21 11.69 8.78
CA ARG A 792 11.03 12.53 8.54
C ARG A 792 9.75 11.72 8.74
N ASP A 793 8.70 12.40 9.19
CA ASP A 793 7.36 11.84 9.31
C ASP A 793 6.72 11.49 7.97
N ASP A 794 6.89 12.38 6.98
CA ASP A 794 6.42 12.21 5.61
C ASP A 794 7.52 12.66 4.63
N PRO A 795 8.03 11.78 3.74
CA PRO A 795 9.07 12.16 2.77
C PRO A 795 8.64 13.21 1.75
N ALA A 796 7.35 13.27 1.40
CA ALA A 796 6.78 14.17 0.40
C ALA A 796 6.31 15.51 0.99
N ARG A 797 5.77 15.49 2.22
CA ARG A 797 5.31 16.67 2.96
C ARG A 797 5.78 16.67 4.42
N PRO A 798 7.10 16.75 4.64
CA PRO A 798 7.66 16.64 6.00
C PRO A 798 7.22 17.80 6.89
N ARG A 799 6.71 17.47 8.07
CA ARG A 799 6.37 18.44 9.13
C ARG A 799 7.25 18.30 10.36
N SER A 800 7.72 17.09 10.62
CA SER A 800 8.60 16.77 11.73
C SER A 800 9.70 15.79 11.32
N GLY A 801 10.81 15.84 12.04
CA GLY A 801 11.94 14.92 11.83
C GLY A 801 13.13 15.54 11.14
N ILE A 802 14.11 14.71 10.76
CA ILE A 802 15.43 15.14 10.29
C ILE A 802 15.83 14.32 9.06
N LEU A 803 16.43 15.00 8.09
CA LEU A 803 17.10 14.42 6.93
C LEU A 803 18.58 14.78 7.00
N LEU A 804 19.46 13.78 6.95
CA LEU A 804 20.91 13.97 6.86
C LEU A 804 21.43 13.17 5.67
N GLN A 805 22.13 13.83 4.76
CA GLN A 805 22.78 13.22 3.61
C GLN A 805 24.24 13.65 3.56
N VAL A 806 25.15 12.70 3.37
CA VAL A 806 26.58 12.95 3.16
C VAL A 806 27.02 12.16 1.94
N GLY A 807 27.74 12.82 1.03
CA GLY A 807 28.25 12.22 -0.19
C GLY A 807 29.71 12.57 -0.42
N GLY A 808 30.46 11.59 -0.93
CA GLY A 808 31.82 11.75 -1.43
C GLY A 808 31.89 11.46 -2.93
N ASP A 809 32.92 11.98 -3.59
CA ASP A 809 33.21 11.74 -5.00
C ASP A 809 34.72 11.85 -5.23
N TYR A 810 35.38 10.69 -5.29
CA TYR A 810 36.79 10.58 -5.64
C TYR A 810 36.91 10.40 -7.14
N GLN A 811 37.44 11.40 -7.83
CA GLN A 811 37.55 11.42 -9.28
C GLN A 811 39.01 11.43 -9.72
N ARG A 812 39.32 10.60 -10.71
CA ARG A 812 40.63 10.52 -11.36
C ARG A 812 40.49 10.48 -12.88
N SER A 813 41.28 11.29 -13.59
CA SER A 813 41.45 11.21 -15.03
C SER A 813 42.45 10.11 -15.40
N PHE A 814 42.15 9.33 -16.44
CA PHE A 814 43.07 8.35 -17.03
C PHE A 814 43.81 8.93 -18.24
N SER A 815 43.13 9.76 -19.03
CA SER A 815 43.69 10.51 -20.15
C SER A 815 42.89 11.79 -20.35
N GLY A 816 43.52 12.83 -20.88
CA GLY A 816 42.84 14.08 -21.19
C GLY A 816 43.63 14.94 -22.18
N SER A 817 42.91 15.68 -23.01
CA SER A 817 43.48 16.63 -23.99
C SER A 817 42.73 17.95 -23.90
N GLU A 818 43.46 19.05 -23.83
CA GLU A 818 42.91 20.40 -23.87
C GLU A 818 42.48 20.78 -25.30
N THR A 819 41.55 21.74 -25.39
CA THR A 819 40.99 22.24 -26.67
C THR A 819 41.73 23.47 -27.23
N VAL A 820 42.50 24.19 -26.41
CA VAL A 820 43.06 25.51 -26.75
C VAL A 820 44.59 25.52 -26.79
N GLU A 821 45.28 24.69 -26.00
CA GLU A 821 46.75 24.49 -26.04
C GLU A 821 47.08 22.98 -26.02
N ALA A 822 48.29 22.61 -26.42
CA ALA A 822 48.78 21.22 -26.41
C ALA A 822 49.12 20.74 -24.98
N GLY A 823 48.17 20.85 -24.05
CA GLY A 823 48.26 20.41 -22.65
C GLY A 823 47.37 19.20 -22.35
N SER A 824 47.73 18.41 -21.33
CA SER A 824 46.93 17.28 -20.85
C SER A 824 46.09 17.66 -19.63
N VAL A 825 44.78 17.50 -19.70
CA VAL A 825 43.88 17.69 -18.55
C VAL A 825 44.14 16.60 -17.50
N HIS A 826 44.56 16.99 -16.29
CA HIS A 826 44.76 16.08 -15.15
C HIS A 826 43.80 16.43 -14.01
N VAL A 827 43.03 15.44 -13.57
CA VAL A 827 42.06 15.53 -12.48
C VAL A 827 42.36 14.40 -11.50
N ASN A 828 42.62 14.74 -10.25
CA ASN A 828 42.76 13.80 -9.14
C ASN A 828 42.29 14.51 -7.87
N LEU A 829 41.03 14.33 -7.52
CA LEU A 829 40.38 15.09 -6.46
C LEU A 829 39.40 14.23 -5.67
N PHE A 830 39.08 14.68 -4.47
CA PHE A 830 38.02 14.14 -3.64
C PHE A 830 37.06 15.28 -3.26
N LYS A 831 35.82 15.20 -3.71
CA LYS A 831 34.75 16.13 -3.35
C LYS A 831 33.91 15.55 -2.23
N VAL A 832 33.66 16.33 -1.18
CA VAL A 832 32.76 15.98 -0.07
C VAL A 832 31.67 17.02 0.00
N GLN A 833 30.43 16.58 0.20
CA GLN A 833 29.28 17.46 0.41
C GLN A 833 28.29 16.85 1.39
N GLY A 834 27.58 17.71 2.10
CA GLY A 834 26.55 17.32 3.06
C GLY A 834 25.32 18.22 3.00
N LEU A 835 24.17 17.63 3.31
CA LEU A 835 22.89 18.29 3.51
C LEU A 835 22.31 17.83 4.85
N MET A 836 21.91 18.78 5.67
CA MET A 836 21.06 18.57 6.84
C MET A 836 19.77 19.35 6.61
N ALA A 837 18.62 18.75 6.90
CA ALA A 837 17.34 19.43 6.97
C ALA A 837 16.55 18.96 8.19
N ALA A 838 16.14 19.87 9.06
CA ALA A 838 15.34 19.61 10.25
C ALA A 838 13.96 20.28 10.12
N TYR A 839 12.92 19.54 10.44
CA TYR A 839 11.53 19.95 10.35
C TYR A 839 10.96 20.01 11.78
N LEU A 840 10.53 21.19 12.19
CA LEU A 840 10.03 21.46 13.54
C LEU A 840 8.55 21.83 13.45
N PRO A 841 7.63 21.02 13.99
CA PRO A 841 6.21 21.31 13.95
C PRO A 841 5.87 22.47 14.91
N LEU A 842 4.92 23.33 14.49
CA LEU A 842 4.36 24.42 15.30
C LEU A 842 2.85 24.19 15.53
N PRO A 843 2.21 24.91 16.49
CA PRO A 843 0.74 24.95 16.58
C PRO A 843 0.10 25.37 15.25
N SER A 844 -1.17 25.01 15.01
CA SER A 844 -1.96 25.37 13.81
C SER A 844 -1.48 24.78 12.47
N LEU A 845 -0.88 23.58 12.47
CA LEU A 845 -0.39 22.85 11.28
C LEU A 845 0.81 23.50 10.56
N ALA A 846 1.37 24.59 11.09
CA ALA A 846 2.58 25.23 10.56
C ALA A 846 3.86 24.43 10.90
N SER A 847 4.94 24.66 10.15
CA SER A 847 6.26 24.09 10.45
C SER A 847 7.39 25.06 10.13
N ILE A 848 8.49 24.94 10.88
CA ILE A 848 9.76 25.60 10.57
C ILE A 848 10.70 24.55 9.98
N VAL A 849 11.33 24.90 8.87
CA VAL A 849 12.36 24.11 8.20
C VAL A 849 13.69 24.81 8.35
N PHE A 850 14.67 24.11 8.88
CA PHE A 850 16.07 24.54 8.89
C PHE A 850 16.86 23.62 7.96
N SER A 851 17.59 24.17 7.00
CA SER A 851 18.48 23.43 6.13
C SER A 851 19.89 24.01 6.15
N ALA A 852 20.89 23.14 6.17
CA ALA A 852 22.29 23.50 6.05
C ALA A 852 22.93 22.62 4.97
N ARG A 853 23.69 23.24 4.06
CA ARG A 853 24.46 22.60 3.00
C ARG A 853 25.89 23.09 3.07
N ALA A 854 26.83 22.19 2.91
CA ALA A 854 28.25 22.54 2.84
C ALA A 854 28.98 21.54 1.96
N GLY A 855 30.09 22.00 1.37
CA GLY A 855 30.92 21.13 0.56
C GLY A 855 32.33 21.67 0.39
N ARG A 856 33.24 20.75 0.09
CA ARG A 856 34.65 21.05 -0.19
C ARG A 856 35.23 20.05 -1.19
N VAL A 857 36.02 20.56 -2.12
CA VAL A 857 36.88 19.80 -3.03
C VAL A 857 38.29 19.78 -2.45
N PHE A 858 38.87 18.58 -2.40
CA PHE A 858 40.26 18.34 -2.00
C PHE A 858 41.03 17.89 -3.24
N GLN A 859 41.95 18.72 -3.72
CA GLN A 859 42.92 18.30 -4.73
C GLN A 859 43.94 17.36 -4.07
N LEU A 860 44.16 16.19 -4.67
CA LEU A 860 45.02 15.15 -4.09
C LEU A 860 46.47 15.20 -4.58
N ASP A 861 46.73 16.00 -5.61
CA ASP A 861 48.06 16.39 -6.08
C ASP A 861 48.03 17.82 -6.66
N ASP A 862 49.19 18.46 -6.75
CA ASP A 862 49.32 19.87 -7.13
C ASP A 862 49.00 20.16 -8.60
N ALA A 863 49.06 19.14 -9.46
CA ALA A 863 48.73 19.25 -10.89
C ALA A 863 47.23 19.09 -11.16
N SER A 864 46.46 18.68 -10.15
CA SER A 864 45.04 18.39 -10.26
C SER A 864 44.22 19.67 -10.43
N LEU A 865 43.46 19.73 -11.53
CA LEU A 865 42.49 20.79 -11.80
C LEU A 865 41.10 20.35 -11.35
N THR A 866 40.27 21.31 -10.93
CA THR A 866 38.85 21.06 -10.62
C THR A 866 37.98 21.48 -11.79
N PRO A 867 37.39 20.52 -12.52
CA PRO A 867 36.48 20.79 -13.64
C PRO A 867 35.26 21.61 -13.22
N GLY A 868 34.69 22.39 -14.14
CA GLY A 868 33.51 23.22 -13.87
C GLY A 868 32.33 22.42 -13.33
N ASP A 869 32.06 21.23 -13.90
CA ASP A 869 30.98 20.33 -13.45
C ASP A 869 31.15 19.78 -12.02
N ARG A 870 32.36 19.92 -11.44
CA ARG A 870 32.67 19.47 -10.08
C ARG A 870 32.72 20.60 -9.06
N ARG A 871 32.70 21.85 -9.48
CA ARG A 871 32.64 23.00 -8.56
C ARG A 871 31.27 23.13 -7.89
N PHE A 872 31.22 24.02 -6.92
CA PHE A 872 30.00 24.45 -6.26
C PHE A 872 29.58 25.83 -6.76
N TYR A 873 28.27 26.00 -6.98
CA TYR A 873 27.66 27.24 -7.42
C TYR A 873 26.55 27.62 -6.44
N LEU A 874 26.35 28.93 -6.24
CA LEU A 874 25.28 29.47 -5.40
C LEU A 874 24.60 30.65 -6.11
N GLY A 875 23.35 30.89 -5.71
CA GLY A 875 22.42 31.82 -6.36
C GLY A 875 21.35 31.05 -7.12
N GLY A 876 20.10 31.51 -7.03
CA GLY A 876 18.97 30.87 -7.71
C GLY A 876 17.92 30.28 -6.77
N ALA A 877 16.94 29.58 -7.36
CA ALA A 877 15.76 29.08 -6.63
C ALA A 877 16.08 27.96 -5.62
N THR A 878 17.21 27.26 -5.77
CA THR A 878 17.54 26.04 -5.03
C THR A 878 18.68 26.19 -4.01
N SER A 879 19.32 27.36 -3.96
CA SER A 879 20.50 27.62 -3.13
C SER A 879 20.38 28.93 -2.34
N LEU A 880 20.36 30.08 -3.00
CA LEU A 880 20.32 31.41 -2.38
C LEU A 880 19.33 32.29 -3.16
N ARG A 881 18.06 32.30 -2.73
CA ARG A 881 16.99 33.07 -3.39
C ARG A 881 17.21 34.56 -3.15
N GLY A 882 17.10 35.38 -4.18
CA GLY A 882 17.46 36.80 -4.18
C GLY A 882 18.67 37.14 -5.08
N PHE A 883 19.38 36.11 -5.56
CA PHE A 883 20.52 36.22 -6.48
C PHE A 883 20.19 35.57 -7.84
N HIS A 884 20.84 35.99 -8.92
CA HIS A 884 20.72 35.30 -10.21
C HIS A 884 21.21 33.83 -10.11
N GLU A 885 20.70 32.96 -10.97
CA GLU A 885 21.10 31.54 -11.02
C GLU A 885 22.62 31.45 -11.23
N ASP A 886 23.31 30.73 -10.34
CA ASP A 886 24.79 30.62 -10.32
C ASP A 886 25.53 31.97 -10.30
N GLY A 887 24.88 33.06 -9.83
CA GLY A 887 25.42 34.42 -9.89
C GLY A 887 26.34 34.83 -8.73
N LEU A 888 26.44 34.03 -7.66
CA LEU A 888 27.21 34.43 -6.48
C LEU A 888 28.73 34.31 -6.72
N GLN A 889 29.44 35.44 -6.65
CA GLN A 889 30.88 35.47 -6.88
C GLN A 889 31.69 34.93 -5.69
N PRO A 890 32.84 34.27 -5.90
CA PRO A 890 33.67 33.74 -4.81
C PRO A 890 34.20 34.83 -3.87
N GLN A 891 34.03 34.63 -2.56
CA GLN A 891 34.35 35.61 -1.54
C GLN A 891 35.85 35.96 -1.46
N ASP A 892 36.73 35.01 -1.71
CA ASP A 892 38.19 35.19 -1.73
C ASP A 892 38.68 35.99 -2.96
N LEU A 893 37.84 36.13 -3.98
CA LEU A 893 38.14 36.90 -5.20
C LEU A 893 37.36 38.22 -5.28
N ILE A 894 36.61 38.58 -4.23
CA ILE A 894 35.70 39.73 -4.26
C ILE A 894 36.46 41.05 -4.43
N ASP A 895 37.56 41.25 -3.68
CA ASP A 895 38.34 42.49 -3.73
C ASP A 895 39.04 42.65 -5.10
N GLN A 896 39.48 41.54 -5.70
CA GLN A 896 40.04 41.53 -7.06
C GLN A 896 38.97 41.87 -8.10
N SER A 897 37.77 41.32 -7.95
CA SER A 897 36.62 41.60 -8.82
C SER A 897 36.21 43.07 -8.73
N HIS A 898 36.18 43.65 -7.53
CA HIS A 898 35.91 45.07 -7.32
C HIS A 898 36.97 45.97 -7.96
N ALA A 899 38.25 45.64 -7.77
CA ALA A 899 39.34 46.40 -8.37
C ALA A 899 39.25 46.40 -9.89
N LEU A 900 38.89 45.25 -10.48
CA LEU A 900 38.74 45.09 -11.91
C LEU A 900 37.55 45.90 -12.47
N VAL A 901 36.38 45.86 -11.82
CA VAL A 901 35.23 46.66 -12.25
C VAL A 901 35.49 48.16 -12.08
N ARG A 902 36.05 48.60 -10.94
CA ARG A 902 36.41 50.02 -10.73
C ARG A 902 37.41 50.51 -11.76
N ALA A 903 38.38 49.68 -12.16
CA ALA A 903 39.32 50.02 -13.21
C ALA A 903 38.63 50.19 -14.58
N CYS A 904 37.66 49.33 -14.90
CA CYS A 904 36.81 49.50 -16.09
C CYS A 904 36.00 50.81 -16.01
N GLU A 905 35.29 51.08 -14.91
CA GLU A 905 34.44 52.28 -14.75
C GLU A 905 35.24 53.59 -14.77
N ALA A 906 36.48 53.58 -14.28
CA ALA A 906 37.32 54.77 -14.19
C ALA A 906 38.04 55.15 -15.50
N THR A 907 37.96 54.32 -16.55
CA THR A 907 38.69 54.54 -17.80
C THR A 907 37.78 54.99 -18.94
N LEU A 908 38.23 56.00 -19.69
CA LEU A 908 37.57 56.51 -20.91
C LEU A 908 37.94 55.71 -22.17
N SER A 909 38.84 54.73 -22.06
CA SER A 909 39.28 53.87 -23.17
C SER A 909 39.03 52.40 -22.85
N ASP A 910 38.67 51.62 -23.88
CA ASP A 910 38.39 50.18 -23.78
C ASP A 910 39.60 49.32 -23.35
N LEU A 911 40.78 49.93 -23.17
CA LEU A 911 42.03 49.22 -22.89
C LEU A 911 42.09 48.64 -21.46
N ALA A 912 41.42 49.27 -20.48
CA ALA A 912 41.34 48.77 -19.10
C ALA A 912 39.98 48.13 -18.76
N CYS A 913 38.97 48.32 -19.61
CA CYS A 913 37.67 47.67 -19.45
C CYS A 913 37.62 46.32 -20.19
N THR A 914 38.08 45.27 -19.53
CA THR A 914 38.02 43.89 -20.07
C THR A 914 36.59 43.37 -20.17
N ALA A 915 36.34 42.39 -21.07
CA ALA A 915 35.05 41.71 -21.17
C ALA A 915 34.59 41.09 -19.83
N LYS A 916 35.54 40.58 -19.03
CA LYS A 916 35.29 40.14 -17.66
C LYS A 916 34.74 41.27 -16.77
N ALA A 917 35.37 42.45 -16.80
CA ALA A 917 34.95 43.57 -15.98
C ALA A 917 33.53 44.04 -16.34
N GLN A 918 33.21 44.07 -17.64
CA GLN A 918 31.87 44.39 -18.14
C GLN A 918 30.83 43.35 -17.70
N LEU A 919 31.18 42.05 -17.77
CA LEU A 919 30.31 40.97 -17.34
C LEU A 919 30.05 41.02 -15.83
N LEU A 920 31.11 41.23 -15.02
CA LEU A 920 30.99 41.37 -13.57
C LEU A 920 30.15 42.58 -13.18
N ALA A 921 30.34 43.74 -13.83
CA ALA A 921 29.51 44.92 -13.61
C ALA A 921 28.03 44.71 -13.95
N ALA A 922 27.75 43.79 -14.87
CA ALA A 922 26.40 43.45 -15.32
C ALA A 922 25.72 42.34 -14.49
N GLY A 923 26.31 41.89 -13.37
CA GLY A 923 25.74 40.78 -12.59
C GLY A 923 26.02 39.41 -13.20
N GLY A 924 27.17 39.29 -13.87
CA GLY A 924 27.62 38.08 -14.57
C GLY A 924 27.65 36.82 -13.71
N THR A 925 27.61 35.67 -14.37
CA THR A 925 27.62 34.36 -13.71
C THR A 925 28.96 34.05 -13.05
N SER A 926 28.92 33.24 -11.99
CA SER A 926 30.10 32.82 -11.24
C SER A 926 30.85 31.67 -11.91
N ASP A 927 32.17 31.62 -11.74
CA ASP A 927 33.02 30.50 -12.13
C ASP A 927 32.98 29.32 -11.14
N GLY A 928 32.18 29.47 -10.07
CA GLY A 928 32.05 28.51 -8.98
C GLY A 928 33.27 28.43 -8.06
N GLY A 929 33.11 27.66 -6.98
CA GLY A 929 34.12 27.51 -5.94
C GLY A 929 34.40 26.06 -5.53
N ASP A 930 35.56 25.83 -4.93
CA ASP A 930 35.96 24.53 -4.39
C ASP A 930 35.45 24.33 -2.94
N GLN A 931 34.90 25.36 -2.31
CA GLN A 931 34.29 25.28 -0.98
C GLN A 931 33.04 26.15 -0.90
N PHE A 932 31.99 25.69 -0.22
CA PHE A 932 30.80 26.51 0.02
C PHE A 932 30.11 26.15 1.34
N VAL A 933 29.32 27.10 1.84
CA VAL A 933 28.31 26.88 2.88
C VAL A 933 27.03 27.62 2.53
N ALA A 934 25.87 27.02 2.82
CA ALA A 934 24.57 27.62 2.63
C ALA A 934 23.60 27.16 3.73
N PHE A 935 22.75 28.07 4.17
CA PHE A 935 21.76 27.89 5.23
C PHE A 935 20.43 28.45 4.75
N THR A 936 19.34 27.76 5.06
CA THR A 936 17.98 28.19 4.76
C THR A 936 17.13 27.95 5.99
N THR A 937 16.39 28.98 6.41
CA THR A 937 15.33 28.88 7.40
C THR A 937 14.03 29.26 6.72
N GLU A 938 13.02 28.38 6.75
CA GLU A 938 11.74 28.59 6.08
C GLU A 938 10.57 28.30 7.04
N LEU A 939 9.70 29.29 7.24
CA LEU A 939 8.42 29.14 7.94
C LEU A 939 7.34 28.79 6.91
N ARG A 940 6.68 27.64 7.11
CA ARG A 940 5.60 27.14 6.26
C ARG A 940 4.27 27.22 6.98
N VAL A 941 3.32 27.94 6.39
CA VAL A 941 1.98 28.16 6.94
C VAL A 941 0.94 27.65 5.95
N PRO A 942 0.30 26.50 6.22
CA PRO A 942 -0.77 26.00 5.36
C PRO A 942 -2.06 26.81 5.57
N PHE A 943 -2.68 27.27 4.48
CA PHE A 943 -4.01 27.91 4.50
C PHE A 943 -5.12 26.92 4.19
N THR A 944 -4.85 25.98 3.29
CA THR A 944 -5.72 24.87 2.91
C THR A 944 -4.86 23.62 2.73
N GLN A 945 -5.46 22.49 2.35
CA GLN A 945 -4.69 21.27 2.04
C GLN A 945 -3.80 21.39 0.79
N SER A 946 -4.04 22.41 -0.05
CA SER A 946 -3.36 22.60 -1.34
C SER A 946 -2.53 23.88 -1.40
N PHE A 947 -2.75 24.85 -0.51
CA PHE A 947 -2.05 26.14 -0.50
C PHE A 947 -1.24 26.33 0.78
N GLU A 948 0.03 26.70 0.61
CA GLU A 948 0.97 26.97 1.70
C GLU A 948 1.75 28.26 1.39
N LEU A 949 1.84 29.12 2.39
CA LEU A 949 2.75 30.27 2.40
C LEU A 949 4.11 29.82 2.93
N ALA A 950 5.18 30.24 2.27
CA ALA A 950 6.54 30.09 2.74
C ALA A 950 7.14 31.49 2.97
N VAL A 951 7.75 31.71 4.13
CA VAL A 951 8.61 32.87 4.41
C VAL A 951 9.99 32.33 4.70
N PHE A 952 11.01 32.83 4.01
CA PHE A 952 12.35 32.26 4.10
C PHE A 952 13.43 33.31 4.36
N TRP A 953 14.52 32.84 4.98
CA TRP A 953 15.80 33.51 5.11
C TRP A 953 16.88 32.56 4.62
N ASP A 954 17.59 32.97 3.58
CA ASP A 954 18.70 32.24 3.00
C ASP A 954 20.01 32.96 3.33
N ALA A 955 21.06 32.21 3.67
CA ALA A 955 22.38 32.75 3.97
C ALA A 955 23.47 31.82 3.45
N GLY A 956 24.42 32.30 2.67
CA GLY A 956 25.44 31.43 2.09
C GLY A 956 26.58 32.17 1.43
N ASN A 957 27.67 31.45 1.18
CA ASN A 957 28.79 31.95 0.39
C ASN A 957 29.64 30.80 -0.15
N LEU A 958 30.48 31.11 -1.14
CA LEU A 958 31.43 30.16 -1.74
C LEU A 958 32.81 30.79 -1.88
N TRP A 959 33.84 29.95 -1.91
CA TRP A 959 35.25 30.32 -2.04
C TRP A 959 35.88 29.51 -3.16
N ARG A 960 36.69 30.18 -3.98
CA ARG A 960 37.45 29.55 -5.05
C ARG A 960 38.54 28.68 -4.48
N THR A 961 39.33 29.23 -3.55
CA THR A 961 40.38 28.50 -2.85
C THR A 961 39.86 28.10 -1.46
N PRO A 962 39.96 26.82 -1.05
CA PRO A 962 39.49 26.42 0.27
C PRO A 962 40.20 27.17 1.40
N VAL A 963 39.41 27.74 2.31
CA VAL A 963 39.88 28.52 3.48
C VAL A 963 39.51 27.84 4.79
N ASN A 964 40.23 28.19 5.87
CA ASN A 964 39.76 27.89 7.23
C ASN A 964 38.62 28.85 7.57
N LEU A 965 37.37 28.39 7.49
CA LEU A 965 36.18 29.21 7.73
C LEU A 965 36.16 29.88 9.12
N PHE A 966 36.83 29.29 10.11
CA PHE A 966 36.93 29.87 11.47
C PHE A 966 38.17 30.75 11.66
N GLY A 967 38.99 30.93 10.62
CA GLY A 967 40.20 31.74 10.62
C GLY A 967 39.97 33.22 10.29
N ARG A 968 41.08 33.95 10.16
CA ARG A 968 41.12 35.35 9.74
C ARG A 968 42.10 35.53 8.57
N ASP A 969 41.86 36.52 7.73
CA ASP A 969 42.78 36.92 6.66
C ASP A 969 44.00 37.70 7.19
N GLU A 970 44.93 38.07 6.31
CA GLU A 970 46.14 38.84 6.62
C GLU A 970 45.84 40.22 7.24
N ASN A 971 44.64 40.75 6.99
CA ASN A 971 44.14 42.02 7.51
C ASN A 971 43.30 41.86 8.78
N GLY A 972 43.25 40.64 9.36
CA GLY A 972 42.48 40.32 10.57
C GLY A 972 40.97 40.21 10.37
N ARG A 973 40.44 40.24 9.14
CA ARG A 973 39.01 40.07 8.83
C ARG A 973 38.61 38.59 8.96
N ARG A 974 37.39 38.31 9.38
CA ARG A 974 36.88 36.93 9.47
C ARG A 974 36.71 36.34 8.07
N LEU A 975 37.14 35.09 7.86
CA LEU A 975 37.04 34.41 6.56
C LEU A 975 35.61 33.90 6.26
N LEU A 976 34.84 33.52 7.28
CA LEU A 976 33.41 33.21 7.13
C LEU A 976 32.59 34.50 7.02
N VAL A 977 32.35 34.90 5.78
CA VAL A 977 31.42 35.98 5.40
C VAL A 977 30.23 35.33 4.72
N LEU A 978 29.00 35.65 5.15
CA LEU A 978 27.78 35.13 4.54
C LEU A 978 27.03 36.24 3.81
N ARG A 979 26.52 35.91 2.62
CA ARG A 979 25.57 36.75 1.88
C ARG A 979 24.16 36.35 2.29
N HIS A 980 23.27 37.32 2.46
CA HIS A 980 21.96 37.10 3.07
C HIS A 980 20.85 37.54 2.14
N ALA A 981 19.77 36.76 2.13
CA ALA A 981 18.54 37.12 1.45
C ALA A 981 17.31 36.71 2.27
N VAL A 982 16.24 37.46 2.12
CA VAL A 982 14.94 37.20 2.74
C VAL A 982 13.87 37.19 1.68
N GLY A 983 12.81 36.42 1.88
CA GLY A 983 11.75 36.40 0.89
C GLY A 983 10.50 35.69 1.34
N GLY A 984 9.54 35.68 0.42
CA GLY A 984 8.26 35.02 0.59
C GLY A 984 7.87 34.30 -0.68
N GLY A 985 7.07 33.25 -0.52
CA GLY A 985 6.62 32.43 -1.63
C GLY A 985 5.31 31.74 -1.37
N LEU A 986 4.66 31.35 -2.45
CA LEU A 986 3.44 30.57 -2.47
C LEU A 986 3.76 29.18 -3.03
N ARG A 987 3.24 28.16 -2.36
CA ARG A 987 3.26 26.76 -2.80
C ARG A 987 1.83 26.33 -3.06
N TRP A 988 1.58 25.79 -4.25
CA TRP A 988 0.26 25.30 -4.64
C TRP A 988 0.40 23.89 -5.22
N LEU A 989 -0.32 22.93 -4.64
CA LEU A 989 -0.48 21.60 -5.25
C LEU A 989 -1.56 21.67 -6.35
N THR A 990 -1.13 21.52 -7.60
CA THR A 990 -2.02 21.47 -8.76
C THR A 990 -2.14 20.02 -9.28
N PRO A 991 -3.14 19.70 -10.11
CA PRO A 991 -3.24 18.37 -10.75
C PRO A 991 -2.03 17.99 -11.62
N ILE A 992 -1.26 18.97 -12.11
CA ILE A 992 -0.09 18.77 -12.98
C ILE A 992 1.24 18.83 -12.21
N GLY A 993 1.22 18.92 -10.88
CA GLY A 993 2.41 18.94 -10.02
C GLY A 993 2.42 20.13 -9.05
N ARG A 994 3.49 20.22 -8.24
CA ARG A 994 3.67 21.33 -7.32
C ARG A 994 4.08 22.59 -8.10
N MET A 995 3.33 23.66 -7.91
CA MET A 995 3.67 24.99 -8.38
C MET A 995 4.30 25.78 -7.24
N SER A 996 5.36 26.51 -7.54
CA SER A 996 6.09 27.34 -6.59
C SER A 996 6.38 28.71 -7.20
N ILE A 997 6.04 29.78 -6.47
CA ILE A 997 6.37 31.17 -6.81
C ILE A 997 7.13 31.72 -5.61
N ASP A 998 8.35 32.19 -5.81
CA ASP A 998 9.18 32.83 -4.77
C ASP A 998 9.63 34.21 -5.21
N LEU A 999 9.74 35.13 -4.26
CA LEU A 999 10.43 36.39 -4.43
C LEU A 999 11.48 36.51 -3.33
N GLY A 1000 12.76 36.49 -3.72
CA GLY A 1000 13.88 36.73 -2.83
C GLY A 1000 14.37 38.17 -2.93
N VAL A 1001 14.74 38.76 -1.80
CA VAL A 1001 15.31 40.11 -1.67
C VAL A 1001 16.73 39.96 -1.13
N ASN A 1002 17.71 40.44 -1.86
CA ASN A 1002 19.10 40.50 -1.42
C ASN A 1002 19.22 41.62 -0.36
N VAL A 1003 19.68 41.27 0.84
CA VAL A 1003 19.69 42.22 1.98
C VAL A 1003 20.80 43.28 1.83
N ALA A 1004 21.87 42.95 1.12
CA ALA A 1004 23.02 43.84 0.95
C ALA A 1004 23.64 43.67 -0.45
N PRO A 1005 22.91 44.03 -1.53
CA PRO A 1005 23.34 43.80 -2.90
C PRO A 1005 24.64 44.53 -3.21
N ASP A 1006 25.58 43.82 -3.82
CA ASP A 1006 26.81 44.40 -4.33
C ASP A 1006 26.56 45.09 -5.68
N GLN A 1007 26.29 46.40 -5.62
CA GLN A 1007 25.97 47.20 -6.81
C GLN A 1007 27.12 47.26 -7.82
N LEU A 1008 28.37 47.16 -7.36
CA LEU A 1008 29.54 47.20 -8.23
C LEU A 1008 29.65 45.92 -9.07
N LEU A 1009 29.17 44.81 -8.54
CA LEU A 1009 29.11 43.53 -9.24
C LEU A 1009 27.74 43.26 -9.85
N GLY A 1010 26.91 44.29 -10.02
CA GLY A 1010 25.59 44.18 -10.65
C GLY A 1010 24.64 43.19 -9.96
N GLU A 1011 24.81 42.94 -8.65
CA GLU A 1011 23.92 42.02 -7.95
C GLU A 1011 22.48 42.58 -7.86
N PRO A 1012 21.45 41.76 -8.12
CA PRO A 1012 20.07 42.23 -8.09
C PRO A 1012 19.63 42.54 -6.65
N ALA A 1013 18.81 43.58 -6.50
CA ALA A 1013 18.15 43.88 -5.23
C ALA A 1013 17.05 42.84 -4.89
N TYR A 1014 16.39 42.28 -5.91
CA TYR A 1014 15.41 41.22 -5.77
C TYR A 1014 15.40 40.31 -6.99
N ALA A 1015 15.00 39.05 -6.82
CA ALA A 1015 14.92 38.06 -7.88
C ALA A 1015 13.63 37.21 -7.74
N PRO A 1016 12.78 37.15 -8.78
CA PRO A 1016 11.62 36.26 -8.80
C PRO A 1016 12.00 34.85 -9.28
N TYR A 1017 11.32 33.85 -8.74
CA TYR A 1017 11.45 32.46 -9.15
C TYR A 1017 10.08 31.82 -9.34
N PHE A 1018 10.00 30.93 -10.31
CA PHE A 1018 8.79 30.18 -10.60
C PHE A 1018 9.15 28.79 -11.11
N SER A 1019 8.39 27.79 -10.65
CA SER A 1019 8.44 26.43 -11.18
C SER A 1019 7.09 25.73 -11.07
N ILE A 1020 6.81 24.84 -12.03
CA ILE A 1020 5.65 23.94 -12.06
C ILE A 1020 6.04 22.63 -12.77
N GLY A 1021 5.63 21.47 -12.24
CA GLY A 1021 6.18 20.17 -12.67
C GLY A 1021 7.71 20.12 -12.46
N THR A 1022 8.56 19.27 -13.05
CA THR A 1022 8.47 17.93 -13.68
C THR A 1022 8.81 16.81 -12.68
N ILE A 1023 8.87 17.14 -11.38
CA ILE A 1023 8.52 16.38 -10.16
C ILE A 1023 8.33 17.43 -9.06
#